data_AF-A0A4D5S2N1-F1
#
_entry.id   AF-A0A4D5S2N1-F1
#
_cell.length_a   1.000
_cell.length_b   1.000
_cell.length_c   1.000
_cell.angle_alpha   90.00
_cell.angle_beta   90.00
_cell.angle_gamma   90.00
#
_symmetry.space_group_name_H-M   'P 1'
#
loop_
_entity.id
_entity.type
_entity.pdbx_description
1 polymer ?
#
loop_
_entity_poly.entity_id
_entity_poly.type
_entity_poly.pdbx_seq_one_letter_code
_entity_poly.pdbx_strand_id
1 'polypeptide(L)'
;RKHCPYSIVERQPSLENPDLFRDLRRANVTAELHKELIAPACYRPTLHYCITGMLPFRMSGTFRAPLIRHPGRYTCCRCQPKNAGCRALAQGRTAQQVLFRQKSTAGAVSSTGPDVNSPQYQFLQQSVVPTMHFQKSLPRLPIPNLEKTCERYLSALEPLVSAGELQSSRGLVQEFKDKDGPELDKLLRARDKANKHTSYISGPWFDMYLSSRKPLPLNFNPFLALKDDPRPEYNQQVVRASNMVVSSLRFLRSLRSNQLEPVVFHLNPDKSDTAFYRQTMRFLPEAVAWYGSALAWKAYPLDMSQFGNLFGSTRVPQLGRDKLVADGKSRHLLVMRNGHCYSVQALDEQGNLFAPEHYRACLEHILADPRPPPAVAVPALTAGPRDDWARARQALEGAGNGQTLHRLDSALFALVLDQETFPGTSQEEKIAHHFLHGPVHNRWFDKSFSLLLTGDGHAAVNFEHAWGDGVAVLRYFNDLFTDSTEQPRVHPGSAPSTDAGQFVERLDFKVNDSVAEAVKQAVNGYKEATGSLQLSALKHAGLSRDLIKSSGLSPDSVAQLSFQLAYHLEHGTTPATYESCSTSAFRHGRTETVRPATMATKRCVEALSAGTSPQRARPLLEECSHVHSKLTKEAAMGQGFDRHLFALRLLAEERGGPMPRLFGDPCFVKANHFCLSTSTLHGTAFSGGGFAPVVPDGYGLGYGMVDGCFGVLTSAYAPHRDASRFASALTEALNRICAAMAAR
;
A
#
# COMPACT_ATOMS: atom_id res chain seq x y z
N ARG A 1 61.09 12.97 1.16
CA ARG A 1 62.17 13.44 2.06
C ARG A 1 61.55 13.70 3.45
N LYS A 2 62.20 13.30 4.55
CA LYS A 2 62.17 13.82 5.95
C LYS A 2 60.95 14.65 6.43
N HIS A 3 60.34 14.45 7.61
CA HIS A 3 60.60 13.55 8.75
C HIS A 3 59.33 13.35 9.61
N CYS A 4 59.26 12.26 10.38
CA CYS A 4 58.45 12.12 11.61
C CYS A 4 59.36 12.46 12.83
N PRO A 5 58.87 12.74 14.06
CA PRO A 5 58.41 11.64 14.94
C PRO A 5 57.31 11.99 15.98
N TYR A 6 56.61 10.98 16.52
CA TYR A 6 56.82 10.49 17.91
C TYR A 6 56.06 9.17 18.18
N SER A 7 56.74 8.24 18.86
CA SER A 7 56.26 6.95 19.42
C SER A 7 56.44 7.00 20.97
N ILE A 8 56.25 5.99 21.84
CA ILE A 8 56.15 4.50 21.83
C ILE A 8 54.98 4.15 22.83
N VAL A 9 54.63 3.00 23.44
CA VAL A 9 55.09 1.60 23.71
C VAL A 9 53.78 0.75 23.89
N GLU A 10 53.49 -0.49 23.48
CA GLU A 10 54.19 -1.68 22.91
C GLU A 10 54.45 -2.86 23.89
N ARG A 11 53.70 -3.98 23.76
CA ARG A 11 54.19 -5.35 24.10
C ARG A 11 53.24 -6.48 23.62
N GLN A 12 53.84 -7.59 23.17
CA GLN A 12 53.19 -8.90 22.92
C GLN A 12 53.53 -9.90 24.06
N PRO A 13 53.10 -11.17 23.95
CA PRO A 13 54.05 -12.21 23.48
C PRO A 13 53.51 -13.12 22.35
N SER A 14 54.32 -14.10 21.94
CA SER A 14 54.33 -14.75 20.62
C SER A 14 54.28 -16.30 20.66
N LEU A 15 54.57 -16.94 19.50
CA LEU A 15 54.76 -18.36 19.14
C LEU A 15 53.58 -18.96 18.35
N GLU A 16 53.67 -19.24 17.04
CA GLU A 16 54.59 -20.09 16.24
C GLU A 16 54.19 -21.58 16.17
N ASN A 17 53.64 -22.00 15.01
CA ASN A 17 54.18 -23.11 14.21
C ASN A 17 53.56 -23.06 12.78
N PRO A 18 54.30 -23.21 11.67
CA PRO A 18 53.75 -23.06 10.32
C PRO A 18 53.73 -24.36 9.49
N ASP A 19 52.54 -24.89 9.15
CA ASP A 19 52.39 -25.76 7.97
C ASP A 19 50.92 -25.99 7.55
N LEU A 20 50.45 -25.29 6.49
CA LEU A 20 49.46 -25.80 5.50
C LEU A 20 49.20 -24.86 4.29
N PHE A 21 50.24 -24.23 3.71
CA PHE A 21 50.05 -23.30 2.58
C PHE A 21 49.93 -23.97 1.20
N ARG A 22 48.97 -24.90 1.04
CA ARG A 22 48.47 -25.41 -0.24
C ARG A 22 46.94 -25.54 -0.23
N ASP A 23 46.35 -25.48 -1.42
CA ASP A 23 44.92 -25.73 -1.73
C ASP A 23 43.83 -24.72 -1.29
N LEU A 24 44.18 -23.42 -1.19
CA LEU A 24 43.20 -22.31 -1.24
C LEU A 24 43.29 -21.47 -2.54
N ARG A 25 43.20 -22.14 -3.70
CA ARG A 25 42.98 -21.50 -5.02
C ARG A 25 41.65 -21.91 -5.71
N ARG A 26 40.64 -22.38 -4.95
CA ARG A 26 39.30 -22.74 -5.47
C ARG A 26 38.15 -22.28 -4.56
N ALA A 27 37.96 -20.96 -4.42
CA ALA A 27 36.80 -20.41 -3.69
C ALA A 27 36.42 -18.96 -4.11
N ASN A 28 36.19 -18.69 -5.40
CA ASN A 28 35.69 -17.38 -5.88
C ASN A 28 34.19 -17.40 -6.29
N VAL A 29 33.46 -18.43 -5.81
CA VAL A 29 32.15 -18.87 -6.32
C VAL A 29 31.00 -17.93 -5.93
N THR A 30 31.15 -17.13 -4.87
CA THR A 30 30.11 -16.21 -4.37
C THR A 30 29.86 -14.98 -5.25
N ALA A 31 30.78 -14.66 -6.17
CA ALA A 31 30.62 -13.51 -7.08
C ALA A 31 29.88 -13.87 -8.38
N GLU A 32 30.04 -15.10 -8.89
CA GLU A 32 29.46 -15.53 -10.18
C GLU A 32 28.01 -16.03 -10.02
N LEU A 33 27.70 -16.74 -8.94
CA LEU A 33 26.31 -17.07 -8.56
C LEU A 33 25.42 -15.82 -8.50
N HIS A 34 25.96 -14.69 -8.06
CA HIS A 34 25.24 -13.42 -7.99
C HIS A 34 24.95 -12.77 -9.35
N LYS A 35 25.64 -13.19 -10.43
CA LYS A 35 25.41 -12.70 -11.80
C LYS A 35 24.44 -13.59 -12.58
N GLU A 36 24.53 -14.91 -12.45
CA GLU A 36 23.64 -15.82 -13.18
C GLU A 36 22.22 -15.88 -12.59
N LEU A 37 22.07 -15.73 -11.27
CA LEU A 37 20.75 -15.79 -10.60
C LEU A 37 19.83 -14.58 -10.85
N ILE A 38 20.29 -13.53 -11.54
CA ILE A 38 19.47 -12.35 -11.90
C ILE A 38 19.66 -11.98 -13.39
N ALA A 39 19.82 -12.98 -14.26
CA ALA A 39 19.66 -12.82 -15.70
C ALA A 39 18.18 -13.07 -16.12
N PRO A 40 17.59 -12.27 -17.02
CA PRO A 40 16.25 -12.54 -17.53
C PRO A 40 16.24 -13.77 -18.42
N ALA A 41 15.51 -14.82 -18.03
CA ALA A 41 15.33 -16.01 -18.85
C ALA A 41 14.58 -15.65 -20.15
N CYS A 42 15.29 -15.64 -21.28
CA CYS A 42 14.73 -15.34 -22.59
C CYS A 42 13.65 -16.35 -22.98
N TYR A 43 12.39 -15.90 -23.00
CA TYR A 43 11.27 -16.71 -23.49
C TYR A 43 11.44 -17.03 -24.98
N ARG A 44 11.60 -18.32 -25.31
CA ARG A 44 11.15 -18.90 -26.57
C ARG A 44 9.87 -19.71 -26.31
N PRO A 45 8.83 -19.58 -27.16
CA PRO A 45 7.59 -20.32 -26.97
C PRO A 45 7.73 -21.76 -27.46
N THR A 46 8.04 -22.68 -26.55
CA THR A 46 8.04 -24.12 -26.86
C THR A 46 6.61 -24.65 -26.82
N LEU A 47 6.02 -24.95 -27.99
CA LEU A 47 4.81 -25.77 -28.05
C LEU A 47 5.08 -27.14 -27.42
N HIS A 48 4.07 -27.73 -26.78
CA HIS A 48 4.04 -29.17 -26.49
C HIS A 48 2.76 -29.79 -27.03
N TYR A 49 2.88 -30.41 -28.20
CA TYR A 49 1.97 -31.46 -28.64
C TYR A 49 2.31 -32.74 -27.87
N CYS A 50 1.33 -33.35 -27.22
CA CYS A 50 1.47 -34.72 -26.76
C CYS A 50 1.40 -35.67 -27.97
N ILE A 51 2.43 -36.48 -28.17
CA ILE A 51 2.43 -37.59 -29.14
C ILE A 51 2.58 -38.90 -28.36
N THR A 52 1.50 -39.69 -28.33
CA THR A 52 1.54 -41.13 -28.06
C THR A 52 1.21 -41.85 -29.36
N GLY A 53 2.21 -42.45 -30.01
CA GLY A 53 2.05 -43.06 -31.32
C GLY A 53 1.88 -44.58 -31.29
N MET A 54 0.99 -45.09 -32.14
CA MET A 54 1.07 -46.43 -32.72
C MET A 54 0.62 -46.38 -34.20
N LEU A 55 0.94 -47.41 -34.96
CA LEU A 55 1.06 -47.40 -36.43
C LEU A 55 -0.26 -47.80 -37.17
N PRO A 56 -0.33 -47.68 -38.52
CA PRO A 56 -1.54 -47.16 -39.18
C PRO A 56 -2.30 -48.17 -40.05
N PHE A 57 -3.45 -47.73 -40.60
CA PHE A 57 -4.04 -48.29 -41.83
C PHE A 57 -4.55 -47.17 -42.77
N ARG A 58 -4.57 -47.44 -44.08
CA ARG A 58 -5.05 -46.54 -45.15
C ARG A 58 -6.55 -46.69 -45.39
N MET A 59 -7.22 -45.63 -45.89
CA MET A 59 -7.95 -45.66 -47.18
C MET A 59 -8.40 -44.25 -47.66
N SER A 60 -8.94 -44.19 -48.89
CA SER A 60 -9.55 -43.05 -49.62
C SER A 60 -10.60 -42.27 -48.81
N GLY A 61 -10.92 -40.98 -49.06
CA GLY A 61 -11.47 -40.39 -50.30
C GLY A 61 -13.01 -40.51 -50.30
N THR A 62 -13.86 -39.59 -50.79
CA THR A 62 -13.66 -38.39 -51.64
C THR A 62 -14.92 -37.47 -51.62
N PHE A 63 -14.75 -36.19 -51.99
CA PHE A 63 -15.70 -35.30 -52.71
C PHE A 63 -16.92 -34.60 -52.02
N ARG A 64 -16.99 -33.28 -52.29
CA ARG A 64 -18.14 -32.38 -52.58
C ARG A 64 -19.26 -32.06 -51.56
N ALA A 65 -19.46 -30.75 -51.37
CA ALA A 65 -20.68 -30.05 -50.93
C ALA A 65 -21.55 -29.69 -52.19
N PRO A 66 -22.59 -28.79 -52.22
CA PRO A 66 -23.03 -27.80 -51.20
C PRO A 66 -24.56 -27.41 -51.14
N LEU A 67 -24.87 -26.41 -50.29
CA LEU A 67 -25.81 -25.26 -50.49
C LEU A 67 -27.36 -25.35 -50.24
N ILE A 68 -27.89 -24.20 -49.75
CA ILE A 68 -29.23 -23.54 -49.93
C ILE A 68 -30.31 -23.54 -48.79
N ARG A 69 -30.43 -22.34 -48.17
CA ARG A 69 -31.60 -21.52 -47.71
C ARG A 69 -32.75 -22.06 -46.80
N HIS A 70 -32.93 -21.35 -45.66
CA HIS A 70 -34.11 -20.57 -45.17
C HIS A 70 -35.58 -20.95 -45.54
N PRO A 71 -36.59 -20.45 -44.78
CA PRO A 71 -36.72 -20.27 -43.33
C PRO A 71 -38.11 -20.71 -42.78
N GLY A 72 -38.39 -20.59 -41.47
CA GLY A 72 -39.77 -20.79 -40.95
C GLY A 72 -40.02 -20.26 -39.54
N ARG A 73 -41.15 -19.57 -39.33
CA ARG A 73 -41.73 -19.25 -38.01
C ARG A 73 -42.96 -20.11 -37.79
N TYR A 74 -43.14 -20.66 -36.59
CA TYR A 74 -44.46 -21.06 -36.08
C TYR A 74 -44.57 -20.77 -34.58
N THR A 75 -45.75 -20.33 -34.17
CA THR A 75 -46.16 -20.09 -32.78
C THR A 75 -47.46 -20.85 -32.52
N CYS A 76 -47.53 -21.68 -31.48
CA CYS A 76 -48.81 -22.23 -31.04
C CYS A 76 -48.84 -22.53 -29.52
N CYS A 77 -50.07 -22.68 -29.03
CA CYS A 77 -50.57 -22.50 -27.67
C CYS A 77 -50.02 -23.37 -26.53
N ARG A 78 -50.26 -22.81 -25.33
CA ARG A 78 -50.28 -23.42 -23.99
C ARG A 78 -50.82 -24.86 -23.92
N CYS A 79 -50.20 -25.66 -23.05
CA CYS A 79 -50.87 -26.60 -22.13
C CYS A 79 -50.13 -26.60 -20.78
N GLN A 80 -50.84 -26.77 -19.66
CA GLN A 80 -50.26 -27.16 -18.35
C GLN A 80 -50.46 -28.68 -18.16
N PRO A 81 -49.60 -29.37 -17.38
CA PRO A 81 -49.99 -29.63 -15.98
C PRO A 81 -48.86 -29.74 -14.93
N LYS A 82 -49.31 -29.61 -13.67
CA LYS A 82 -48.80 -30.07 -12.36
C LYS A 82 -47.48 -30.88 -12.26
N ASN A 83 -46.64 -30.46 -11.29
CA ASN A 83 -45.76 -31.21 -10.38
C ASN A 83 -45.19 -32.59 -10.77
N ALA A 84 -43.87 -32.65 -10.94
CA ALA A 84 -43.01 -33.78 -10.53
C ALA A 84 -41.58 -33.29 -10.23
N GLY A 85 -40.81 -34.03 -9.41
CA GLY A 85 -39.53 -33.56 -8.87
C GLY A 85 -38.26 -33.98 -9.62
N CYS A 86 -37.13 -33.44 -9.13
CA CYS A 86 -35.76 -33.95 -9.27
C CYS A 86 -35.15 -34.17 -10.68
N ARG A 87 -34.20 -33.31 -11.05
CA ARG A 87 -32.80 -33.73 -11.32
C ARG A 87 -31.82 -32.56 -11.17
N ALA A 88 -30.54 -32.90 -11.03
CA ALA A 88 -29.44 -31.99 -10.70
C ALA A 88 -28.34 -32.01 -11.78
N LEU A 89 -27.21 -31.35 -11.49
CA LEU A 89 -26.01 -31.16 -12.32
C LEU A 89 -26.15 -30.02 -13.37
N ALA A 90 -25.18 -29.11 -13.52
CA ALA A 90 -23.98 -28.86 -12.71
C ALA A 90 -23.55 -27.39 -12.76
N GLN A 91 -22.98 -26.89 -11.65
CA GLN A 91 -22.22 -25.64 -11.60
C GLN A 91 -20.81 -25.96 -11.08
N GLY A 92 -19.79 -25.67 -11.88
CA GLY A 92 -18.39 -25.89 -11.51
C GLY A 92 -17.90 -24.85 -10.51
N ARG A 93 -17.77 -25.22 -9.23
CA ARG A 93 -17.06 -24.42 -8.22
C ARG A 93 -15.57 -24.71 -8.30
N THR A 94 -14.76 -23.69 -8.55
CA THR A 94 -13.30 -23.77 -8.42
C THR A 94 -12.88 -23.77 -6.95
N ALA A 95 -11.77 -24.45 -6.64
CA ALA A 95 -11.42 -24.80 -5.27
C ALA A 95 -10.57 -23.73 -4.56
N GLN A 96 -11.16 -23.06 -3.57
CA GLN A 96 -10.40 -22.40 -2.49
C GLN A 96 -11.14 -22.44 -1.14
N GLN A 97 -11.94 -23.49 -0.90
CA GLN A 97 -12.74 -23.71 0.32
C GLN A 97 -12.46 -25.05 1.04
N VAL A 98 -11.19 -25.48 1.11
CA VAL A 98 -10.80 -26.64 1.95
C VAL A 98 -9.40 -26.42 2.54
N LEU A 99 -9.31 -25.89 3.78
CA LEU A 99 -8.25 -26.31 4.74
C LEU A 99 -8.42 -25.85 6.22
N PHE A 100 -9.63 -25.79 6.77
CA PHE A 100 -9.81 -25.87 8.24
C PHE A 100 -11.04 -26.72 8.61
N ARG A 101 -10.86 -28.05 8.59
CA ARG A 101 -11.89 -29.00 9.05
C ARG A 101 -11.59 -29.44 10.49
N GLN A 102 -11.70 -28.52 11.44
CA GLN A 102 -11.78 -28.91 12.86
C GLN A 102 -13.01 -29.83 13.05
N LYS A 103 -12.86 -30.90 13.83
CA LYS A 103 -13.98 -31.80 14.13
C LYS A 103 -14.89 -31.10 15.14
N SER A 104 -16.12 -30.80 14.74
CA SER A 104 -17.18 -30.36 15.65
C SER A 104 -17.64 -31.53 16.52
N THR A 105 -16.89 -31.84 17.58
CA THR A 105 -17.44 -32.63 18.70
C THR A 105 -18.48 -31.78 19.41
N ALA A 106 -19.74 -32.21 19.37
CA ALA A 106 -20.83 -31.55 20.09
C ALA A 106 -20.71 -31.79 21.60
N GLY A 107 -19.80 -31.05 22.25
CA GLY A 107 -19.77 -30.92 23.70
C GLY A 107 -20.92 -30.03 24.18
N ALA A 108 -21.40 -30.28 25.40
CA ALA A 108 -22.45 -29.46 26.01
C ALA A 108 -21.99 -28.00 26.16
N VAL A 109 -22.91 -27.05 25.98
CA VAL A 109 -22.63 -25.62 26.17
C VAL A 109 -22.47 -25.34 27.67
N SER A 110 -21.23 -25.30 28.13
CA SER A 110 -20.88 -24.77 29.45
C SER A 110 -21.25 -23.29 29.53
N SER A 111 -21.93 -22.87 30.60
CA SER A 111 -22.34 -21.48 30.85
C SER A 111 -21.19 -20.58 31.33
N THR A 112 -19.98 -20.86 30.86
CA THR A 112 -18.75 -20.11 31.14
C THR A 112 -18.43 -19.19 29.95
N GLY A 113 -18.24 -17.90 30.21
CA GLY A 113 -17.83 -16.93 29.19
C GLY A 113 -16.47 -17.27 28.54
N PRO A 114 -16.09 -16.56 27.46
CA PRO A 114 -14.83 -16.83 26.76
C PRO A 114 -13.64 -16.70 27.72
N ASP A 115 -12.74 -17.68 27.73
CA ASP A 115 -11.51 -17.60 28.50
C ASP A 115 -10.61 -16.50 27.91
N VAL A 116 -10.64 -15.33 28.56
CA VAL A 116 -9.85 -14.16 28.19
C VAL A 116 -8.34 -14.39 28.36
N ASN A 117 -7.91 -15.38 29.14
CA ASN A 117 -6.49 -15.72 29.27
C ASN A 117 -6.02 -16.68 28.16
N SER A 118 -6.95 -17.29 27.41
CA SER A 118 -6.60 -18.23 26.35
C SER A 118 -5.76 -17.56 25.25
N PRO A 119 -4.76 -18.26 24.68
CA PRO A 119 -4.04 -17.78 23.51
C PRO A 119 -4.96 -17.51 22.31
N GLN A 120 -6.11 -18.18 22.22
CA GLN A 120 -7.10 -17.97 21.17
C GLN A 120 -7.82 -16.61 21.30
N TYR A 121 -8.01 -16.09 22.53
CA TYR A 121 -8.51 -14.73 22.75
C TYR A 121 -7.40 -13.67 22.66
N GLN A 122 -6.22 -13.97 23.21
CA GLN A 122 -5.13 -12.99 23.35
C GLN A 122 -4.30 -12.73 22.09
N PHE A 123 -4.41 -13.56 21.04
CA PHE A 123 -3.60 -13.44 19.82
C PHE A 123 -4.44 -13.63 18.56
N LEU A 124 -4.18 -12.79 17.54
CA LEU A 124 -4.78 -12.90 16.21
C LEU A 124 -4.22 -14.11 15.44
N GLN A 125 -2.91 -14.32 15.56
CA GLN A 125 -2.15 -15.43 15.00
C GLN A 125 -1.14 -15.98 16.01
N GLN A 126 -0.88 -17.28 15.92
CA GLN A 126 0.12 -18.02 16.70
C GLN A 126 1.03 -18.79 15.73
N SER A 127 1.80 -18.07 14.91
CA SER A 127 2.64 -18.68 13.87
C SER A 127 3.77 -19.53 14.47
N VAL A 128 4.07 -20.63 13.80
CA VAL A 128 5.23 -21.49 14.14
C VAL A 128 6.54 -20.95 13.58
N VAL A 129 6.50 -19.99 12.65
CA VAL A 129 7.66 -19.25 12.16
C VAL A 129 7.67 -17.89 12.84
N PRO A 130 8.74 -17.49 13.56
CA PRO A 130 8.79 -16.19 14.21
C PRO A 130 8.61 -15.04 13.20
N THR A 131 7.80 -14.03 13.52
CA THR A 131 7.48 -12.89 12.62
C THR A 131 8.71 -12.31 11.92
N MET A 132 9.81 -12.11 12.65
CA MET A 132 11.04 -11.48 12.14
C MET A 132 12.10 -12.48 11.59
N HIS A 133 11.78 -13.77 11.48
CA HIS A 133 12.72 -14.85 11.16
C HIS A 133 13.53 -14.64 9.86
N PHE A 134 12.90 -14.12 8.80
CA PHE A 134 13.57 -13.90 7.51
C PHE A 134 14.40 -12.61 7.44
N GLN A 135 14.23 -11.67 8.38
CA GLN A 135 14.77 -10.31 8.26
C GLN A 135 16.32 -10.27 8.27
N LYS A 136 16.97 -11.26 8.89
CA LYS A 136 18.44 -11.38 8.88
C LYS A 136 19.00 -11.83 7.53
N SER A 137 18.25 -12.58 6.71
CA SER A 137 18.68 -13.07 5.39
C SER A 137 18.10 -12.32 4.19
N LEU A 138 17.27 -11.29 4.39
CA LEU A 138 16.79 -10.43 3.31
C LEU A 138 17.93 -9.89 2.43
N PRO A 139 17.81 -9.94 1.09
CA PRO A 139 18.79 -9.42 0.17
C PRO A 139 18.86 -7.90 0.27
N ARG A 140 19.99 -7.31 -0.14
CA ARG A 140 20.18 -5.86 -0.14
C ARG A 140 19.58 -5.26 -1.42
N LEU A 141 18.89 -4.12 -1.30
CA LEU A 141 18.31 -3.41 -2.45
C LEU A 141 19.44 -3.04 -3.44
N PRO A 142 19.39 -3.48 -4.71
CA PRO A 142 20.44 -3.16 -5.67
C PRO A 142 20.41 -1.68 -6.08
N ILE A 143 21.59 -1.10 -6.31
CA ILE A 143 21.72 0.18 -7.03
C ILE A 143 21.80 -0.17 -8.53
N PRO A 144 20.85 0.28 -9.37
CA PRO A 144 20.87 0.05 -10.83
C PRO A 144 22.17 0.47 -11.48
N ASN A 145 22.50 -0.07 -12.65
CA ASN A 145 23.60 0.45 -13.46
C ASN A 145 23.25 1.86 -13.98
N LEU A 146 24.17 2.83 -13.84
CA LEU A 146 23.97 4.24 -14.22
C LEU A 146 23.51 4.42 -15.67
N GLU A 147 24.11 3.72 -16.63
CA GLU A 147 23.72 3.80 -18.03
C GLU A 147 22.31 3.26 -18.27
N LYS A 148 21.92 2.17 -17.59
CA LYS A 148 20.52 1.66 -17.63
C LYS A 148 19.52 2.58 -16.92
N THR A 149 19.94 3.32 -15.89
CA THR A 149 19.13 4.41 -15.30
C THR A 149 18.93 5.54 -16.32
N CYS A 150 19.98 5.96 -17.03
CA CYS A 150 19.90 6.98 -18.08
C CYS A 150 19.05 6.55 -19.29
N GLU A 151 19.19 5.31 -19.77
CA GLU A 151 18.34 4.73 -20.82
C GLU A 151 16.86 4.76 -20.41
N ARG A 152 16.54 4.22 -19.23
CA ARG A 152 15.15 4.14 -18.73
C ARG A 152 14.52 5.52 -18.53
N TYR A 153 15.27 6.51 -18.03
CA TYR A 153 14.81 7.89 -17.93
C TYR A 153 14.44 8.44 -19.32
N LEU A 154 15.31 8.30 -20.33
CA LEU A 154 15.03 8.77 -21.68
C LEU A 154 13.82 8.07 -22.32
N SER A 155 13.65 6.76 -22.11
CA SER A 155 12.47 6.02 -22.60
C SER A 155 11.16 6.40 -21.90
N ALA A 156 11.21 6.82 -20.63
CA ALA A 156 10.04 7.34 -19.90
C ALA A 156 9.73 8.80 -20.27
N LEU A 157 10.75 9.56 -20.69
CA LEU A 157 10.60 10.94 -21.15
C LEU A 157 10.05 11.04 -22.58
N GLU A 158 10.49 10.16 -23.48
CA GLU A 158 10.13 10.13 -24.90
C GLU A 158 8.64 10.31 -25.25
N PRO A 159 7.65 9.70 -24.56
CA PRO A 159 6.23 9.98 -24.83
C PRO A 159 5.74 11.36 -24.37
N LEU A 160 6.44 12.04 -23.46
CA LEU A 160 6.01 13.26 -22.76
C LEU A 160 6.45 14.57 -23.44
N VAL A 161 7.37 14.51 -24.42
CA VAL A 161 8.03 15.68 -25.00
C VAL A 161 8.11 15.62 -26.53
N SER A 162 8.44 16.73 -27.17
CA SER A 162 8.79 16.79 -28.59
C SER A 162 10.17 16.18 -28.87
N ALA A 163 10.45 15.86 -30.14
CA ALA A 163 11.74 15.33 -30.55
C ALA A 163 12.92 16.30 -30.27
N GLY A 164 12.69 17.62 -30.32
CA GLY A 164 13.72 18.63 -30.02
C GLY A 164 14.04 18.76 -28.53
N GLU A 165 13.01 18.75 -27.68
CA GLU A 165 13.16 18.61 -26.22
C GLU A 165 13.91 17.31 -25.87
N LEU A 166 13.51 16.18 -26.46
CA LEU A 166 14.15 14.89 -26.22
C LEU A 166 15.61 14.87 -26.67
N GLN A 167 15.95 15.43 -27.83
CA GLN A 167 17.33 15.50 -28.30
C GLN A 167 18.19 16.40 -27.41
N SER A 168 17.64 17.50 -26.89
CA SER A 168 18.31 18.36 -25.90
C SER A 168 18.56 17.58 -24.59
N SER A 169 17.55 16.84 -24.14
CA SER A 169 17.62 15.98 -22.95
C SER A 169 18.66 14.87 -23.11
N ARG A 170 18.76 14.23 -24.29
CA ARG A 170 19.79 13.24 -24.63
C ARG A 170 21.20 13.82 -24.50
N GLY A 171 21.40 15.09 -24.90
CA GLY A 171 22.66 15.81 -24.69
C GLY A 171 23.03 15.99 -23.22
N LEU A 172 22.08 16.44 -22.38
CA LEU A 172 22.29 16.61 -20.94
C LEU A 172 22.49 15.28 -20.20
N VAL A 173 21.80 14.21 -20.61
CA VAL A 173 22.00 12.86 -20.08
C VAL A 173 23.38 12.31 -20.45
N GLN A 174 23.87 12.55 -21.67
CA GLN A 174 25.22 12.14 -22.06
C GLN A 174 26.29 12.97 -21.32
N GLU A 175 26.11 14.29 -21.18
CA GLU A 175 26.99 15.12 -20.34
C GLU A 175 27.03 14.62 -18.88
N PHE A 176 25.89 14.20 -18.32
CA PHE A 176 25.84 13.61 -16.98
C PHE A 176 26.56 12.26 -16.89
N LYS A 177 26.43 11.39 -17.89
CA LYS A 177 27.16 10.11 -17.98
C LYS A 177 28.68 10.31 -18.07
N ASP A 178 29.14 11.37 -18.73
CA ASP A 178 30.56 11.62 -18.99
C ASP A 178 31.24 12.44 -17.89
N LYS A 179 30.48 13.11 -17.02
CA LYS A 179 30.99 14.01 -15.95
C LYS A 179 30.56 13.60 -14.54
N ASP A 180 29.42 14.10 -14.08
CA ASP A 180 29.05 14.06 -12.65
C ASP A 180 28.54 12.69 -12.21
N GLY A 181 27.78 12.02 -13.09
CA GLY A 181 27.10 10.76 -12.82
C GLY A 181 28.04 9.65 -12.31
N PRO A 182 29.16 9.34 -12.97
CA PRO A 182 30.11 8.32 -12.51
C PRO A 182 30.65 8.56 -11.10
N GLU A 183 31.00 9.81 -10.74
CA GLU A 183 31.51 10.12 -9.40
C GLU A 183 30.41 10.16 -8.33
N LEU A 184 29.16 10.46 -8.70
CA LEU A 184 28.01 10.35 -7.79
C LEU A 184 27.60 8.89 -7.56
N ASP A 185 27.54 8.07 -8.62
CA ASP A 185 27.26 6.62 -8.57
C ASP A 185 28.30 5.87 -7.74
N LYS A 186 29.59 6.20 -7.95
CA LYS A 186 30.72 5.71 -7.16
C LYS A 186 30.59 6.04 -5.66
N LEU A 187 30.16 7.26 -5.31
CA LEU A 187 29.86 7.60 -3.90
C LEU A 187 28.64 6.87 -3.38
N LEU A 188 27.56 6.75 -4.15
CA LEU A 188 26.35 6.03 -3.74
C LEU A 188 26.67 4.56 -3.41
N ARG A 189 27.45 3.89 -4.28
CA ARG A 189 27.93 2.52 -4.05
C ARG A 189 28.92 2.42 -2.89
N ALA A 190 29.73 3.44 -2.62
CA ALA A 190 30.59 3.48 -1.44
C ALA A 190 29.79 3.60 -0.13
N ARG A 191 28.81 4.52 -0.09
CA ARG A 191 27.89 4.73 1.04
C ARG A 191 27.05 3.48 1.30
N ASP A 192 26.53 2.84 0.25
CA ASP A 192 25.84 1.55 0.30
C ASP A 192 26.75 0.43 0.85
N LYS A 193 27.95 0.26 0.29
CA LYS A 193 28.92 -0.77 0.71
C LYS A 193 29.34 -0.62 2.18
N ALA A 194 29.35 0.60 2.72
CA ALA A 194 29.55 0.86 4.15
C ALA A 194 28.31 0.52 4.98
N ASN A 195 27.11 0.88 4.52
CA ASN A 195 25.85 0.77 5.26
C ASN A 195 25.05 -0.50 4.92
N LYS A 196 25.71 -1.67 4.91
CA LYS A 196 25.11 -2.95 4.47
C LYS A 196 23.86 -3.40 5.23
N HIS A 197 23.63 -2.85 6.42
CA HIS A 197 22.50 -3.15 7.31
C HIS A 197 21.18 -2.50 6.83
N THR A 198 21.22 -1.60 5.84
CA THR A 198 20.07 -0.87 5.29
C THR A 198 20.13 -0.82 3.76
N SER A 199 19.18 -0.15 3.13
CA SER A 199 19.18 0.21 1.70
C SER A 199 19.73 1.63 1.49
N TYR A 200 20.21 1.91 0.27
CA TYR A 200 20.67 3.25 -0.11
C TYR A 200 19.57 4.32 -0.09
N ILE A 201 18.30 3.92 -0.19
CA ILE A 201 17.15 4.82 -0.37
C ILE A 201 16.37 5.10 0.91
N SER A 202 16.39 4.19 1.91
CA SER A 202 15.51 4.27 3.08
C SER A 202 15.64 5.59 3.85
N GLY A 203 16.87 5.99 4.21
CA GLY A 203 17.15 7.28 4.85
C GLY A 203 16.68 8.48 4.04
N PRO A 204 17.18 8.69 2.81
CA PRO A 204 16.71 9.74 1.90
C PRO A 204 15.19 9.83 1.73
N TRP A 205 14.49 8.68 1.74
CA TRP A 205 13.04 8.62 1.60
C TRP A 205 12.31 9.09 2.87
N PHE A 206 12.76 8.68 4.06
CA PHE A 206 12.26 9.25 5.33
C PHE A 206 12.52 10.76 5.40
N ASP A 207 13.75 11.18 5.04
CA ASP A 207 14.19 12.57 5.12
C ASP A 207 13.35 13.50 4.22
N MET A 208 12.93 13.03 3.04
CA MET A 208 12.00 13.74 2.15
C MET A 208 10.65 14.05 2.81
N TYR A 209 9.97 13.03 3.36
CA TYR A 209 8.66 13.23 3.97
C TYR A 209 8.74 14.00 5.29
N LEU A 210 9.77 13.77 6.12
CA LEU A 210 9.93 14.41 7.42
C LEU A 210 10.39 15.88 7.29
N SER A 211 11.21 16.21 6.30
CA SER A 211 11.65 17.61 6.07
C SER A 211 10.60 18.43 5.32
N SER A 212 9.65 17.80 4.63
CA SER A 212 8.49 18.50 4.06
C SER A 212 7.76 19.35 5.12
N ARG A 213 7.46 20.60 4.76
CA ARG A 213 6.77 21.59 5.60
C ARG A 213 5.27 21.73 5.31
N LYS A 214 4.77 21.08 4.24
CA LYS A 214 3.34 21.11 3.88
C LYS A 214 2.46 20.40 4.93
N PRO A 215 1.18 20.75 5.08
CA PRO A 215 0.20 19.98 5.86
C PRO A 215 0.19 18.49 5.53
N LEU A 216 -0.08 17.65 6.53
CA LEU A 216 -0.24 16.19 6.37
C LEU A 216 -1.50 15.76 5.59
N PRO A 217 -2.72 16.24 5.93
CA PRO A 217 -3.90 15.90 5.15
C PRO A 217 -3.77 16.38 3.70
N LEU A 218 -4.41 15.63 2.81
CA LEU A 218 -4.35 15.76 1.34
C LEU A 218 -2.97 15.48 0.73
N ASN A 219 -1.92 16.18 1.16
CA ASN A 219 -0.59 16.10 0.55
C ASN A 219 0.10 14.74 0.75
N PHE A 220 -0.13 14.10 1.91
CA PHE A 220 0.60 12.89 2.30
C PHE A 220 -0.30 11.78 2.84
N ASN A 221 -1.23 12.07 3.76
CA ASN A 221 -2.06 11.05 4.39
C ASN A 221 -3.14 10.53 3.42
N PRO A 222 -3.13 9.25 3.03
CA PRO A 222 -4.22 8.62 2.29
C PRO A 222 -5.25 8.01 3.26
N PHE A 223 -6.30 7.41 2.71
CA PHE A 223 -7.21 6.53 3.46
C PHE A 223 -7.51 5.24 2.69
N LEU A 224 -7.87 4.19 3.45
CA LEU A 224 -8.46 2.95 2.96
C LEU A 224 -9.82 2.77 3.64
N ALA A 225 -10.90 2.65 2.87
CA ALA A 225 -12.24 2.38 3.40
C ALA A 225 -12.50 0.88 3.45
N LEU A 226 -12.99 0.40 4.58
CA LEU A 226 -13.36 -1.00 4.79
C LEU A 226 -14.73 -1.29 4.22
N LYS A 227 -14.98 -2.55 3.85
CA LYS A 227 -16.33 -3.05 3.68
C LYS A 227 -17.05 -3.09 5.02
N ASP A 228 -18.37 -3.04 4.95
CA ASP A 228 -19.23 -3.22 6.11
C ASP A 228 -19.33 -4.69 6.49
N ASP A 229 -19.68 -4.96 7.76
CA ASP A 229 -19.95 -6.33 8.19
C ASP A 229 -21.16 -6.86 7.40
N PRO A 230 -21.09 -8.08 6.82
CA PRO A 230 -22.21 -8.68 6.09
C PRO A 230 -23.51 -8.82 6.92
N ARG A 231 -23.43 -8.69 8.24
CA ARG A 231 -24.56 -8.68 9.19
C ARG A 231 -24.87 -7.23 9.61
N PRO A 232 -25.99 -6.63 9.17
CA PRO A 232 -26.31 -5.22 9.45
C PRO A 232 -26.23 -4.83 10.92
N GLU A 233 -26.61 -5.73 11.84
CA GLU A 233 -26.61 -5.50 13.27
C GLU A 233 -25.21 -5.32 13.88
N TYR A 234 -24.16 -5.85 13.24
CA TYR A 234 -22.75 -5.65 13.67
C TYR A 234 -22.19 -4.30 13.23
N ASN A 235 -22.87 -3.57 12.34
CA ASN A 235 -22.48 -2.23 11.91
C ASN A 235 -22.95 -1.11 12.86
N GLN A 236 -23.61 -1.43 13.98
CA GLN A 236 -23.79 -0.46 15.07
C GLN A 236 -22.43 0.09 15.51
N GLN A 237 -22.21 1.41 15.44
CA GLN A 237 -20.89 2.05 15.61
C GLN A 237 -20.11 1.49 16.80
N VAL A 238 -20.74 1.37 17.98
CA VAL A 238 -20.08 0.88 19.20
C VAL A 238 -19.71 -0.61 19.15
N VAL A 239 -20.54 -1.44 18.51
CA VAL A 239 -20.26 -2.88 18.33
C VAL A 239 -19.10 -3.06 17.36
N ARG A 240 -19.13 -2.35 16.22
CA ARG A 240 -18.07 -2.40 15.20
C ARG A 240 -16.75 -1.86 15.75
N ALA A 241 -16.76 -0.68 16.38
CA ALA A 241 -15.59 -0.08 17.01
C ALA A 241 -14.98 -1.00 18.08
N SER A 242 -15.79 -1.61 18.95
CA SER A 242 -15.28 -2.52 19.98
C SER A 242 -14.62 -3.78 19.40
N ASN A 243 -15.25 -4.41 18.40
CA ASN A 243 -14.67 -5.57 17.71
C ASN A 243 -13.36 -5.20 17.01
N MET A 244 -13.32 -4.07 16.32
CA MET A 244 -12.13 -3.61 15.60
C MET A 244 -11.00 -3.23 16.56
N VAL A 245 -11.30 -2.63 17.72
CA VAL A 245 -10.33 -2.42 18.81
C VAL A 245 -9.75 -3.75 19.28
N VAL A 246 -10.60 -4.74 19.59
CA VAL A 246 -10.17 -6.07 20.04
C VAL A 246 -9.26 -6.74 19.00
N SER A 247 -9.65 -6.77 17.72
CA SER A 247 -8.83 -7.31 16.63
C SER A 247 -7.51 -6.55 16.42
N SER A 248 -7.50 -5.23 16.61
CA SER A 248 -6.27 -4.41 16.54
C SER A 248 -5.29 -4.75 17.68
N LEU A 249 -5.80 -4.95 18.89
CA LEU A 249 -4.99 -5.35 20.05
C LEU A 249 -4.50 -6.80 19.93
N ARG A 250 -5.31 -7.70 19.34
CA ARG A 250 -4.92 -9.08 19.01
C ARG A 250 -3.80 -9.12 17.95
N PHE A 251 -3.88 -8.27 16.91
CA PHE A 251 -2.81 -8.09 15.92
C PHE A 251 -1.53 -7.55 16.59
N LEU A 252 -1.66 -6.50 17.41
CA LEU A 252 -0.57 -5.89 18.16
C LEU A 252 0.16 -6.90 19.05
N ARG A 253 -0.58 -7.74 19.78
CA ARG A 253 0.02 -8.80 20.62
C ARG A 253 0.72 -9.86 19.79
N SER A 254 0.10 -10.36 18.70
CA SER A 254 0.79 -11.30 17.79
C SER A 254 2.09 -10.70 17.23
N LEU A 255 2.10 -9.41 16.87
CA LEU A 255 3.30 -8.71 16.41
C LEU A 255 4.35 -8.56 17.52
N ARG A 256 3.98 -8.01 18.69
CA ARG A 256 4.91 -7.80 19.83
C ARG A 256 5.47 -9.12 20.38
N SER A 257 4.70 -10.20 20.36
CA SER A 257 5.12 -11.54 20.79
C SER A 257 5.81 -12.37 19.69
N ASN A 258 6.10 -11.79 18.51
CA ASN A 258 6.80 -12.47 17.40
C ASN A 258 6.03 -13.70 16.86
N GLN A 259 4.71 -13.70 17.00
CA GLN A 259 3.75 -14.75 16.65
C GLN A 259 2.86 -14.41 15.43
N LEU A 260 2.89 -13.17 14.93
CA LEU A 260 2.27 -12.81 13.66
C LEU A 260 2.98 -13.55 12.53
N GLU A 261 2.25 -14.12 11.57
CA GLU A 261 2.86 -14.79 10.42
C GLU A 261 3.76 -13.82 9.64
N PRO A 262 5.01 -14.17 9.29
CA PRO A 262 5.86 -13.33 8.47
C PRO A 262 5.21 -12.99 7.13
N VAL A 263 5.39 -11.76 6.64
CA VAL A 263 4.87 -11.39 5.32
C VAL A 263 5.75 -12.00 4.22
N VAL A 264 5.13 -12.82 3.37
CA VAL A 264 5.80 -13.55 2.28
C VAL A 264 4.99 -13.42 0.99
N PHE A 265 5.64 -13.05 -0.10
CA PHE A 265 5.03 -13.07 -1.43
C PHE A 265 5.21 -14.45 -2.07
N HIS A 266 4.12 -15.20 -2.20
CA HIS A 266 4.09 -16.56 -2.73
C HIS A 266 3.77 -16.58 -4.24
N LEU A 267 4.72 -16.96 -5.10
CA LEU A 267 4.42 -17.14 -6.54
C LEU A 267 3.46 -18.31 -6.81
N ASN A 268 3.38 -19.27 -5.89
CA ASN A 268 2.37 -20.32 -5.89
C ASN A 268 1.98 -20.63 -4.42
N PRO A 269 0.86 -20.08 -3.92
CA PRO A 269 0.39 -20.33 -2.56
C PRO A 269 0.09 -21.82 -2.31
N ASP A 270 -0.56 -22.52 -3.24
CA ASP A 270 -0.95 -23.94 -3.09
C ASP A 270 0.22 -24.88 -2.73
N LYS A 271 1.45 -24.51 -3.12
CA LYS A 271 2.69 -25.19 -2.73
C LYS A 271 3.37 -24.55 -1.52
N SER A 272 3.54 -23.22 -1.56
CA SER A 272 4.45 -22.51 -0.66
C SER A 272 3.79 -21.81 0.53
N ASP A 273 2.48 -21.62 0.53
CA ASP A 273 1.69 -21.16 1.68
C ASP A 273 1.05 -22.37 2.37
N THR A 274 1.88 -23.23 2.96
CA THR A 274 1.44 -24.50 3.56
C THR A 274 1.98 -24.69 4.98
N ALA A 275 1.34 -25.58 5.74
CA ALA A 275 1.84 -25.97 7.06
C ALA A 275 3.23 -26.65 6.97
N PHE A 276 3.48 -27.41 5.90
CA PHE A 276 4.78 -28.05 5.65
C PHE A 276 5.89 -27.03 5.32
N TYR A 277 5.58 -26.01 4.51
CA TYR A 277 6.49 -24.87 4.30
C TYR A 277 6.82 -24.18 5.64
N ARG A 278 5.81 -23.79 6.41
CA ARG A 278 6.00 -23.13 7.73
C ARG A 278 6.88 -23.97 8.65
N GLN A 279 6.58 -25.27 8.78
CA GLN A 279 7.34 -26.18 9.63
C GLN A 279 8.79 -26.39 9.13
N THR A 280 9.03 -26.38 7.82
CA THR A 280 10.39 -26.49 7.26
C THR A 280 11.19 -25.20 7.46
N MET A 281 10.58 -24.04 7.19
CA MET A 281 11.25 -22.74 7.35
C MET A 281 11.66 -22.50 8.80
N ARG A 282 10.80 -22.85 9.78
CA ARG A 282 11.07 -22.73 11.23
C ARG A 282 12.45 -23.26 11.66
N PHE A 283 12.95 -24.33 11.03
CA PHE A 283 14.23 -24.95 11.38
C PHE A 283 15.43 -24.43 10.58
N LEU A 284 15.22 -23.59 9.56
CA LEU A 284 16.34 -22.95 8.87
C LEU A 284 16.93 -21.83 9.75
N PRO A 285 18.26 -21.67 9.82
CA PRO A 285 18.86 -20.52 10.48
C PRO A 285 18.42 -19.21 9.81
N GLU A 286 18.08 -18.18 10.60
CA GLU A 286 17.62 -16.87 10.12
C GLU A 286 18.60 -16.19 9.14
N ALA A 287 19.89 -16.56 9.20
CA ALA A 287 20.95 -16.11 8.29
C ALA A 287 20.86 -16.70 6.87
N VAL A 288 20.07 -17.75 6.64
CA VAL A 288 19.85 -18.38 5.32
C VAL A 288 18.37 -18.61 4.96
N ALA A 289 17.44 -18.45 5.91
CA ALA A 289 16.02 -18.76 5.75
C ALA A 289 15.36 -18.12 4.51
N TRP A 290 15.67 -16.86 4.19
CA TRP A 290 15.17 -16.19 2.97
C TRP A 290 15.58 -16.92 1.70
N TYR A 291 16.84 -17.38 1.60
CA TYR A 291 17.33 -18.13 0.44
C TYR A 291 16.66 -19.50 0.35
N GLY A 292 16.41 -20.17 1.48
CA GLY A 292 15.64 -21.42 1.51
C GLY A 292 14.23 -21.25 0.94
N SER A 293 13.53 -20.20 1.36
CA SER A 293 12.20 -19.84 0.84
C SER A 293 12.24 -19.48 -0.66
N ALA A 294 13.13 -18.57 -1.06
CA ALA A 294 13.18 -18.04 -2.42
C ALA A 294 13.67 -19.08 -3.44
N LEU A 295 14.64 -19.94 -3.08
CA LEU A 295 15.20 -20.92 -4.00
C LEU A 295 14.32 -22.16 -4.13
N ALA A 296 13.93 -22.79 -3.01
CA ALA A 296 13.20 -24.06 -3.02
C ALA A 296 11.68 -23.89 -3.23
N TRP A 297 11.08 -22.83 -2.67
CA TRP A 297 9.62 -22.65 -2.65
C TRP A 297 9.10 -21.57 -3.60
N LYS A 298 9.98 -20.74 -4.19
CA LYS A 298 9.62 -19.54 -4.97
C LYS A 298 8.69 -18.61 -4.20
N ALA A 299 8.92 -18.52 -2.89
CA ALA A 299 8.25 -17.62 -1.98
C ALA A 299 9.27 -16.62 -1.45
N TYR A 300 8.91 -15.34 -1.42
CA TYR A 300 9.83 -14.23 -1.19
C TYR A 300 9.39 -13.49 0.08
N PRO A 301 10.02 -13.76 1.23
CA PRO A 301 9.78 -12.99 2.45
C PRO A 301 10.11 -11.52 2.24
N LEU A 302 9.28 -10.66 2.83
CA LEU A 302 9.36 -9.21 2.70
C LEU A 302 9.92 -8.56 3.97
N ASP A 303 10.38 -7.33 3.83
CA ASP A 303 10.84 -6.49 4.92
C ASP A 303 9.69 -6.12 5.86
N MET A 304 9.94 -6.26 7.16
CA MET A 304 8.99 -5.94 8.23
C MET A 304 9.54 -4.92 9.23
N SER A 305 10.64 -4.23 8.90
CA SER A 305 11.25 -3.20 9.76
C SER A 305 10.28 -2.07 10.13
N GLN A 306 9.35 -1.76 9.21
CA GLN A 306 8.34 -0.71 9.37
C GLN A 306 7.18 -1.11 10.31
N PHE A 307 6.98 -2.40 10.61
CA PHE A 307 5.80 -2.86 11.36
C PHE A 307 5.77 -2.36 12.81
N GLY A 308 6.93 -2.09 13.42
CA GLY A 308 7.00 -1.48 14.75
C GLY A 308 6.34 -0.10 14.84
N ASN A 309 6.30 0.63 13.73
CA ASN A 309 5.73 1.98 13.65
C ASN A 309 4.21 2.00 13.46
N LEU A 310 3.54 0.86 13.29
CA LEU A 310 2.07 0.80 13.24
C LEU A 310 1.45 1.33 14.54
N PHE A 311 2.00 0.91 15.69
CA PHE A 311 1.40 1.12 17.00
C PHE A 311 2.30 1.91 17.96
N GLY A 312 1.69 2.60 18.91
CA GLY A 312 2.39 3.41 19.92
C GLY A 312 3.12 4.62 19.33
N SER A 313 2.82 4.98 18.08
CA SER A 313 3.71 5.77 17.21
C SER A 313 3.04 7.03 16.68
N THR A 314 3.84 8.06 16.42
CA THR A 314 3.38 9.38 15.96
C THR A 314 4.49 10.15 15.24
N ARG A 315 4.10 11.15 14.44
CA ARG A 315 4.99 12.12 13.81
C ARG A 315 4.93 13.45 14.56
N VAL A 316 5.88 13.69 15.46
CA VAL A 316 5.98 14.95 16.20
C VAL A 316 6.49 16.06 15.27
N PRO A 317 5.79 17.20 15.16
CA PRO A 317 6.25 18.35 14.38
C PRO A 317 7.48 18.97 15.05
N GLN A 318 8.50 19.30 14.27
CA GLN A 318 9.66 20.07 14.72
C GLN A 318 10.08 21.04 13.61
N LEU A 319 10.73 22.16 13.97
CA LEU A 319 11.13 23.19 13.01
C LEU A 319 12.11 22.63 11.96
N GLY A 320 11.82 22.87 10.68
CA GLY A 320 12.62 22.43 9.54
C GLY A 320 12.52 20.93 9.20
N ARG A 321 12.46 20.03 10.20
CA ARG A 321 12.35 18.58 10.00
C ARG A 321 11.66 17.88 11.16
N ASP A 322 10.58 17.16 10.87
CA ASP A 322 9.78 16.41 11.85
C ASP A 322 10.49 15.14 12.36
N LYS A 323 9.99 14.62 13.48
CA LYS A 323 10.53 13.42 14.13
C LYS A 323 9.47 12.34 14.33
N LEU A 324 9.77 11.11 13.90
CA LEU A 324 9.00 9.93 14.28
C LEU A 324 9.35 9.53 15.73
N VAL A 325 8.33 9.27 16.54
CA VAL A 325 8.44 8.83 17.94
C VAL A 325 7.54 7.62 18.14
N ALA A 326 8.02 6.63 18.89
CA ALA A 326 7.31 5.38 19.16
C ALA A 326 7.51 4.93 20.62
N ASP A 327 6.42 4.57 21.29
CA ASP A 327 6.43 3.93 22.61
C ASP A 327 6.02 2.45 22.50
N GLY A 328 7.04 1.57 22.53
CA GLY A 328 6.86 0.12 22.54
C GLY A 328 6.22 -0.43 23.81
N LYS A 329 6.11 0.35 24.90
CA LYS A 329 5.50 -0.05 26.18
C LYS A 329 4.05 0.42 26.34
N SER A 330 3.54 1.24 25.41
CA SER A 330 2.18 1.79 25.47
C SER A 330 1.08 0.73 25.60
N ARG A 331 0.02 1.08 26.36
CA ARG A 331 -1.11 0.21 26.77
C ARG A 331 -2.49 0.86 26.63
N HIS A 332 -2.57 2.09 26.11
CA HIS A 332 -3.82 2.87 26.00
C HIS A 332 -4.11 3.29 24.56
N LEU A 333 -5.38 3.51 24.23
CA LEU A 333 -5.82 4.12 22.97
C LEU A 333 -5.96 5.63 23.15
N LEU A 334 -5.83 6.36 22.04
CA LEU A 334 -6.47 7.66 21.90
C LEU A 334 -7.85 7.40 21.29
N VAL A 335 -8.92 7.80 21.97
CA VAL A 335 -10.27 7.87 21.39
C VAL A 335 -10.62 9.34 21.17
N MET A 336 -11.19 9.66 20.01
CA MET A 336 -11.64 11.01 19.66
C MET A 336 -13.13 11.00 19.36
N ARG A 337 -13.89 11.93 19.95
CA ARG A 337 -15.31 12.13 19.66
C ARG A 337 -15.67 13.61 19.85
N ASN A 338 -16.36 14.18 18.86
CA ASN A 338 -16.82 15.58 18.88
C ASN A 338 -15.69 16.60 19.13
N GLY A 339 -14.45 16.27 18.76
CA GLY A 339 -13.25 17.08 19.01
C GLY A 339 -12.67 17.00 20.43
N HIS A 340 -13.26 16.19 21.31
CA HIS A 340 -12.66 15.83 22.60
C HIS A 340 -11.77 14.59 22.44
N CYS A 341 -10.64 14.59 23.15
CA CYS A 341 -9.70 13.47 23.20
C CYS A 341 -9.84 12.71 24.53
N TYR A 342 -9.67 11.40 24.49
CA TYR A 342 -9.72 10.52 25.66
C TYR A 342 -8.58 9.49 25.57
N SER A 343 -7.90 9.22 26.69
CA SER A 343 -6.97 8.12 26.86
C SER A 343 -7.71 6.93 27.48
N VAL A 344 -7.88 5.84 26.72
CA VAL A 344 -8.61 4.65 27.18
C VAL A 344 -7.64 3.51 27.46
N GLN A 345 -7.62 3.00 28.69
CA GLN A 345 -6.79 1.86 29.07
C GLN A 345 -7.27 0.59 28.34
N ALA A 346 -6.38 -0.03 27.56
CA ALA A 346 -6.76 -1.07 26.59
C ALA A 346 -6.01 -2.39 26.77
N LEU A 347 -4.90 -2.40 27.49
CA LEU A 347 -4.21 -3.61 27.94
C LEU A 347 -4.01 -3.57 29.46
N ASP A 348 -3.99 -4.74 30.11
CA ASP A 348 -3.65 -4.90 31.53
C ASP A 348 -2.15 -4.61 31.79
N GLU A 349 -1.69 -4.73 33.03
CA GLU A 349 -0.29 -4.42 33.36
C GLU A 349 0.72 -5.33 32.65
N GLN A 350 0.33 -6.58 32.41
CA GLN A 350 1.07 -7.63 31.73
C GLN A 350 0.95 -7.53 30.20
N GLY A 351 0.17 -6.58 29.69
CA GLY A 351 -0.02 -6.30 28.27
C GLY A 351 -1.09 -7.17 27.59
N ASN A 352 -1.94 -7.86 28.34
CA ASN A 352 -3.07 -8.67 27.84
C ASN A 352 -4.30 -7.81 27.54
N LEU A 353 -5.17 -8.29 26.65
CA LEU A 353 -6.49 -7.72 26.47
C LEU A 353 -7.36 -7.97 27.72
N PHE A 354 -8.09 -6.94 28.14
CA PHE A 354 -9.30 -7.07 28.96
C PHE A 354 -10.41 -7.85 28.21
N ALA A 355 -11.48 -8.21 28.91
CA ALA A 355 -12.66 -8.87 28.34
C ALA A 355 -13.38 -8.00 27.28
N PRO A 356 -14.17 -8.58 26.35
CA PRO A 356 -14.86 -7.82 25.30
C PRO A 356 -15.77 -6.68 25.84
N GLU A 357 -16.41 -6.93 26.98
CA GLU A 357 -17.34 -6.03 27.65
C GLU A 357 -16.66 -4.74 28.14
N HIS A 358 -15.36 -4.79 28.45
CA HIS A 358 -14.55 -3.64 28.85
C HIS A 358 -14.49 -2.57 27.76
N TYR A 359 -14.13 -2.96 26.54
CA TYR A 359 -14.02 -2.03 25.42
C TYR A 359 -15.40 -1.45 25.07
N ARG A 360 -16.44 -2.29 25.09
CA ARG A 360 -17.81 -1.84 24.90
C ARG A 360 -18.20 -0.79 25.94
N ALA A 361 -18.01 -1.06 27.23
CA ALA A 361 -18.35 -0.13 28.30
C ALA A 361 -17.55 1.19 28.19
N CYS A 362 -16.26 1.13 27.86
CA CYS A 362 -15.44 2.33 27.65
C CYS A 362 -15.91 3.19 26.47
N LEU A 363 -16.30 2.56 25.35
CA LEU A 363 -16.81 3.29 24.19
C LEU A 363 -18.25 3.78 24.38
N GLU A 364 -19.12 3.02 25.07
CA GLU A 364 -20.45 3.47 25.46
C GLU A 364 -20.38 4.67 26.43
N HIS A 365 -19.43 4.67 27.38
CA HIS A 365 -19.17 5.83 28.26
C HIS A 365 -18.76 7.08 27.47
N ILE A 366 -17.87 6.95 26.48
CA ILE A 366 -17.45 8.06 25.61
C ILE A 366 -18.58 8.52 24.69
N LEU A 367 -19.43 7.60 24.21
CA LEU A 367 -20.60 7.91 23.38
C LEU A 367 -21.74 8.58 24.18
N ALA A 368 -21.85 8.30 25.48
CA ALA A 368 -22.81 8.92 26.38
C ALA A 368 -22.45 10.36 26.78
N ASP A 369 -21.21 10.82 26.56
CA ASP A 369 -20.79 12.19 26.89
C ASP A 369 -21.62 13.22 26.08
N PRO A 370 -22.36 14.13 26.73
CA PRO A 370 -23.27 15.05 26.05
C PRO A 370 -22.60 16.37 25.61
N ARG A 371 -21.29 16.56 25.83
CA ARG A 371 -20.66 17.87 25.66
C ARG A 371 -20.57 18.30 24.19
N PRO A 372 -20.87 19.58 23.87
CA PRO A 372 -20.67 20.14 22.53
C PRO A 372 -19.18 20.16 22.15
N PRO A 373 -18.83 20.44 20.88
CA PRO A 373 -17.43 20.61 20.48
C PRO A 373 -16.71 21.66 21.32
N PRO A 374 -15.41 21.49 21.61
CA PRO A 374 -14.64 22.52 22.31
C PRO A 374 -14.53 23.78 21.45
N ALA A 375 -14.71 24.95 22.07
CA ALA A 375 -14.64 26.25 21.37
C ALA A 375 -13.30 26.50 20.68
N VAL A 376 -12.22 25.88 21.18
CA VAL A 376 -10.92 25.81 20.52
C VAL A 376 -10.56 24.35 20.28
N ALA A 377 -10.75 23.89 19.04
CA ALA A 377 -10.46 22.52 18.62
C ALA A 377 -8.96 22.29 18.38
N VAL A 378 -8.20 22.07 19.46
CA VAL A 378 -6.75 21.80 19.42
C VAL A 378 -6.31 20.74 18.40
N PRO A 379 -7.03 19.61 18.17
CA PRO A 379 -6.62 18.61 17.17
C PRO A 379 -6.45 19.15 15.74
N ALA A 380 -7.16 20.24 15.39
CA ALA A 380 -7.08 20.86 14.08
C ALA A 380 -5.69 21.43 13.74
N LEU A 381 -4.84 21.68 14.74
CA LEU A 381 -3.44 22.07 14.52
C LEU A 381 -2.64 21.02 13.72
N THR A 382 -3.00 19.73 13.82
CA THR A 382 -2.35 18.65 13.05
C THR A 382 -2.57 18.77 11.54
N ALA A 383 -3.55 19.57 11.11
CA ALA A 383 -3.81 19.92 9.71
C ALA A 383 -3.08 21.20 9.23
N GLY A 384 -2.33 21.88 10.10
CA GLY A 384 -1.55 23.06 9.74
C GLY A 384 -0.22 22.74 9.03
N PRO A 385 0.47 23.75 8.47
CA PRO A 385 1.86 23.62 8.02
C PRO A 385 2.78 23.20 9.17
N ARG A 386 3.82 22.42 8.87
CA ARG A 386 4.56 21.68 9.92
C ARG A 386 5.34 22.58 10.87
N ASP A 387 5.87 23.71 10.40
CA ASP A 387 6.56 24.68 11.25
C ASP A 387 5.60 25.52 12.11
N ASP A 388 4.38 25.80 11.62
CA ASP A 388 3.35 26.49 12.41
C ASP A 388 2.79 25.58 13.50
N TRP A 389 2.56 24.29 13.18
CA TRP A 389 2.22 23.29 14.17
C TRP A 389 3.37 23.07 15.16
N ALA A 390 4.64 23.04 14.74
CA ALA A 390 5.78 22.97 15.66
C ALA A 390 5.78 24.13 16.68
N ARG A 391 5.51 25.38 16.23
CA ARG A 391 5.35 26.55 17.10
C ARG A 391 4.15 26.44 18.05
N ALA A 392 2.97 26.12 17.52
CA ALA A 392 1.75 26.00 18.32
C ALA A 392 1.81 24.83 19.32
N ARG A 393 2.56 23.76 19.00
CA ARG A 393 2.85 22.66 19.92
C ARG A 393 3.77 23.09 21.06
N GLN A 394 4.82 23.85 20.79
CA GLN A 394 5.65 24.46 21.85
C GLN A 394 4.83 25.40 22.75
N ALA A 395 3.87 26.14 22.18
CA ALA A 395 2.95 26.97 22.96
C ALA A 395 2.00 26.14 23.85
N LEU A 396 1.51 24.99 23.38
CA LEU A 396 0.76 24.03 24.20
C LEU A 396 1.63 23.44 25.32
N GLU A 397 2.87 23.04 25.04
CA GLU A 397 3.80 22.52 26.04
C GLU A 397 4.08 23.57 27.13
N GLY A 398 4.34 24.82 26.73
CA GLY A 398 4.49 25.96 27.65
C GLY A 398 3.23 26.33 28.45
N ALA A 399 2.03 26.10 27.90
CA ALA A 399 0.76 26.21 28.62
C ALA A 399 0.51 25.04 29.59
N GLY A 400 1.46 24.09 29.73
CA GLY A 400 1.41 22.99 30.68
C GLY A 400 0.69 21.74 30.17
N ASN A 401 0.61 21.53 28.85
CA ASN A 401 -0.01 20.35 28.23
C ASN A 401 0.96 19.18 27.96
N GLY A 402 2.21 19.24 28.44
CA GLY A 402 3.24 18.23 28.11
C GLY A 402 2.83 16.78 28.40
N GLN A 403 2.12 16.53 29.51
CA GLN A 403 1.60 15.20 29.84
C GLN A 403 0.43 14.78 28.92
N THR A 404 -0.47 15.71 28.59
CA THR A 404 -1.57 15.50 27.62
C THR A 404 -1.02 15.15 26.24
N LEU A 405 -0.02 15.89 25.77
CA LEU A 405 0.67 15.64 24.50
C LEU A 405 1.43 14.31 24.51
N HIS A 406 2.10 13.95 25.61
CA HIS A 406 2.71 12.63 25.76
C HIS A 406 1.67 11.49 25.71
N ARG A 407 0.50 11.65 26.36
CA ARG A 407 -0.62 10.68 26.28
C ARG A 407 -1.09 10.46 24.83
N LEU A 408 -1.23 11.52 24.05
CA LEU A 408 -1.64 11.47 22.63
C LEU A 408 -0.56 10.80 21.75
N ASP A 409 0.69 11.22 21.91
CA ASP A 409 1.83 10.72 21.15
C ASP A 409 2.08 9.22 21.39
N SER A 410 2.05 8.79 22.65
CA SER A 410 2.33 7.40 23.06
C SER A 410 1.17 6.43 22.82
N ALA A 411 -0.07 6.91 22.60
CA ALA A 411 -1.23 6.04 22.40
C ALA A 411 -1.01 4.96 21.32
N LEU A 412 -1.59 3.77 21.49
CA LEU A 412 -1.40 2.65 20.57
C LEU A 412 -1.84 2.98 19.14
N PHE A 413 -3.02 3.60 18.99
CA PHE A 413 -3.51 4.22 17.75
C PHE A 413 -4.61 5.23 18.11
N ALA A 414 -5.09 5.99 17.14
CA ALA A 414 -6.29 6.81 17.30
C ALA A 414 -7.53 6.04 16.82
N LEU A 415 -8.56 5.94 17.66
CA LEU A 415 -9.92 5.56 17.29
C LEU A 415 -10.76 6.83 17.21
N VAL A 416 -11.48 7.03 16.12
CA VAL A 416 -12.30 8.23 15.90
C VAL A 416 -13.75 7.82 15.73
N LEU A 417 -14.60 8.33 16.63
CA LEU A 417 -16.04 8.14 16.62
C LEU A 417 -16.67 9.45 16.11
N ASP A 418 -17.03 9.44 14.83
CA ASP A 418 -17.72 10.54 14.15
C ASP A 418 -19.24 10.42 14.34
N GLN A 419 -19.99 11.51 14.18
CA GLN A 419 -21.45 11.52 14.37
C GLN A 419 -22.22 11.50 13.04
N GLU A 420 -21.52 11.85 11.96
CA GLU A 420 -22.01 11.85 10.60
C GLU A 420 -22.48 10.46 10.17
N THR A 421 -23.57 10.43 9.40
CA THR A 421 -24.13 9.23 8.76
C THR A 421 -24.35 9.48 7.28
N PHE A 422 -24.32 8.43 6.49
CA PHE A 422 -24.35 8.45 5.03
C PHE A 422 -25.43 7.51 4.48
N PRO A 423 -26.71 7.69 4.88
CA PRO A 423 -27.78 6.75 4.57
C PRO A 423 -28.11 6.69 3.07
N GLY A 424 -28.43 5.48 2.60
CA GLY A 424 -28.81 5.18 1.23
C GLY A 424 -27.63 4.78 0.33
N THR A 425 -27.92 4.54 -0.95
CA THR A 425 -26.88 4.30 -1.96
C THR A 425 -26.31 5.61 -2.49
N SER A 426 -25.17 5.55 -3.20
CA SER A 426 -24.57 6.70 -3.89
C SER A 426 -24.06 7.80 -2.94
N GLN A 427 -23.36 7.41 -1.86
CA GLN A 427 -22.71 8.33 -0.91
C GLN A 427 -21.17 8.21 -0.92
N GLU A 428 -20.60 7.36 -1.77
CA GLU A 428 -19.18 6.99 -1.82
C GLU A 428 -18.23 8.20 -1.84
N GLU A 429 -18.56 9.25 -2.59
CA GLU A 429 -17.75 10.47 -2.71
C GLU A 429 -17.71 11.27 -1.39
N LYS A 430 -18.85 11.37 -0.69
CA LYS A 430 -18.93 12.05 0.62
C LYS A 430 -18.21 11.27 1.72
N ILE A 431 -18.39 9.94 1.71
CA ILE A 431 -17.70 9.01 2.60
C ILE A 431 -16.18 9.11 2.37
N ALA A 432 -15.74 9.19 1.11
CA ALA A 432 -14.33 9.38 0.76
C ALA A 432 -13.76 10.72 1.25
N HIS A 433 -14.49 11.84 1.12
CA HIS A 433 -14.09 13.13 1.72
C HIS A 433 -13.94 13.01 3.24
N HIS A 434 -14.93 12.39 3.91
CA HIS A 434 -14.97 12.22 5.36
C HIS A 434 -13.83 11.34 5.90
N PHE A 435 -13.37 10.34 5.15
CA PHE A 435 -12.24 9.49 5.54
C PHE A 435 -10.87 10.02 5.09
N LEU A 436 -10.77 10.75 3.98
CA LEU A 436 -9.52 11.37 3.51
C LEU A 436 -9.10 12.53 4.42
N HIS A 437 -10.04 13.41 4.78
CA HIS A 437 -9.74 14.67 5.46
C HIS A 437 -10.84 15.16 6.43
N GLY A 438 -11.82 14.32 6.79
CA GLY A 438 -13.05 14.71 7.50
C GLY A 438 -12.88 15.47 8.81
N PRO A 439 -14.00 15.91 9.40
CA PRO A 439 -14.12 17.08 10.29
C PRO A 439 -12.86 17.37 11.11
N VAL A 440 -12.10 18.40 10.69
CA VAL A 440 -10.73 18.70 11.15
C VAL A 440 -10.57 18.83 12.68
N HIS A 441 -11.66 19.13 13.38
CA HIS A 441 -11.69 19.18 14.84
C HIS A 441 -11.60 17.78 15.51
N ASN A 442 -12.00 16.72 14.81
CA ASN A 442 -12.08 15.33 15.27
C ASN A 442 -11.05 14.42 14.55
N ARG A 443 -9.85 14.94 14.25
CA ARG A 443 -8.75 14.18 13.61
C ARG A 443 -7.39 14.53 14.26
N TRP A 444 -6.48 13.56 14.31
CA TRP A 444 -5.09 13.77 14.76
C TRP A 444 -4.11 13.23 13.70
N PHE A 445 -3.87 14.01 12.65
CA PHE A 445 -3.20 13.55 11.41
C PHE A 445 -1.73 13.12 11.60
N ASP A 446 -1.09 13.49 12.71
CA ASP A 446 0.26 13.05 13.09
C ASP A 446 0.33 11.56 13.47
N LYS A 447 -0.80 10.92 13.81
CA LYS A 447 -0.79 9.56 14.34
C LYS A 447 -0.41 8.55 13.26
N SER A 448 0.35 7.51 13.62
CA SER A 448 0.74 6.42 12.71
C SER A 448 -0.44 5.92 11.86
N PHE A 449 -1.57 5.65 12.52
CA PHE A 449 -2.87 5.61 11.86
C PHE A 449 -4.01 6.07 12.80
N SER A 450 -5.10 6.51 12.18
CA SER A 450 -6.42 6.71 12.78
C SER A 450 -7.41 5.72 12.18
N LEU A 451 -8.05 4.92 13.03
CA LEU A 451 -9.21 4.11 12.68
C LEU A 451 -10.48 4.96 12.86
N LEU A 452 -11.17 5.24 11.77
CA LEU A 452 -12.35 6.10 11.71
C LEU A 452 -13.62 5.23 11.66
N LEU A 453 -14.68 5.60 12.38
CA LEU A 453 -16.03 5.04 12.23
C LEU A 453 -17.11 6.15 12.25
N THR A 454 -17.98 6.13 11.25
CA THR A 454 -19.19 6.98 11.16
C THR A 454 -20.26 6.53 12.16
N GLY A 455 -21.32 7.33 12.37
CA GLY A 455 -22.41 7.01 13.29
C GLY A 455 -23.23 5.77 12.88
N ASP A 456 -23.27 5.47 11.58
CA ASP A 456 -23.83 4.25 10.96
C ASP A 456 -22.77 3.15 10.72
N GLY A 457 -21.55 3.36 11.23
CA GLY A 457 -20.52 2.35 11.39
C GLY A 457 -19.58 2.11 10.21
N HIS A 458 -19.79 2.75 9.06
CA HIS A 458 -18.81 2.72 7.96
C HIS A 458 -17.41 3.07 8.51
N ALA A 459 -16.41 2.28 8.15
CA ALA A 459 -15.09 2.34 8.78
C ALA A 459 -13.94 2.54 7.78
N ALA A 460 -12.88 3.19 8.22
CA ALA A 460 -11.67 3.41 7.41
C ALA A 460 -10.40 3.53 8.24
N VAL A 461 -9.24 3.33 7.59
CA VAL A 461 -7.93 3.65 8.15
C VAL A 461 -7.33 4.82 7.37
N ASN A 462 -7.16 5.96 8.03
CA ASN A 462 -6.36 7.11 7.57
C ASN A 462 -4.97 7.00 8.22
N PHE A 463 -3.88 7.27 7.51
CA PHE A 463 -2.52 7.06 8.08
C PHE A 463 -1.48 8.09 7.66
N GLU A 464 -0.51 8.35 8.54
CA GLU A 464 0.65 9.18 8.24
C GLU A 464 1.61 8.42 7.32
N HIS A 465 2.20 9.09 6.32
CA HIS A 465 2.94 8.42 5.24
C HIS A 465 4.46 8.33 5.46
N ALA A 466 5.08 9.17 6.29
CA ALA A 466 6.54 9.14 6.46
C ALA A 466 7.04 7.82 7.05
N TRP A 467 6.30 7.24 8.03
CA TRP A 467 6.79 6.09 8.78
C TRP A 467 6.89 4.77 7.99
N GLY A 468 6.18 4.61 6.87
CA GLY A 468 6.18 3.37 6.07
C GLY A 468 5.44 3.46 4.73
N ASP A 469 5.61 2.46 3.86
CA ASP A 469 5.08 2.44 2.49
C ASP A 469 3.74 1.71 2.35
N GLY A 470 2.88 1.79 3.35
CA GLY A 470 1.55 1.17 3.35
C GLY A 470 1.52 -0.37 3.43
N VAL A 471 2.61 -1.10 3.18
CA VAL A 471 2.64 -2.59 3.26
C VAL A 471 2.23 -3.09 4.65
N ALA A 472 2.74 -2.44 5.70
CA ALA A 472 2.37 -2.74 7.09
C ALA A 472 0.89 -2.43 7.38
N VAL A 473 0.40 -1.28 6.87
CA VAL A 473 -1.01 -0.89 6.99
C VAL A 473 -1.91 -1.88 6.27
N LEU A 474 -1.58 -2.29 5.04
CA LEU A 474 -2.39 -3.20 4.24
C LEU A 474 -2.47 -4.60 4.84
N ARG A 475 -1.38 -5.08 5.46
CA ARG A 475 -1.39 -6.34 6.21
C ARG A 475 -2.30 -6.24 7.44
N TYR A 476 -2.13 -5.20 8.25
CA TYR A 476 -3.01 -4.91 9.40
C TYR A 476 -4.48 -4.77 8.99
N PHE A 477 -4.77 -4.05 7.91
CA PHE A 477 -6.11 -3.75 7.40
C PHE A 477 -6.90 -4.99 6.98
N ASN A 478 -6.26 -5.95 6.28
CA ASN A 478 -6.92 -7.20 5.89
C ASN A 478 -7.11 -8.12 7.11
N ASP A 479 -6.08 -8.28 7.96
CA ASP A 479 -6.17 -9.09 9.19
C ASP A 479 -7.27 -8.55 10.15
N LEU A 480 -7.36 -7.23 10.30
CA LEU A 480 -8.37 -6.52 11.09
C LEU A 480 -9.79 -6.84 10.59
N PHE A 481 -10.03 -6.72 9.28
CA PHE A 481 -11.33 -6.98 8.69
C PHE A 481 -11.75 -8.45 8.89
N THR A 482 -10.87 -9.39 8.59
CA THR A 482 -11.15 -10.82 8.74
C THR A 482 -11.41 -11.21 10.19
N ASP A 483 -10.56 -10.83 11.15
CA ASP A 483 -10.75 -11.22 12.56
C ASP A 483 -12.01 -10.59 13.18
N SER A 484 -12.29 -9.30 12.89
CA SER A 484 -13.45 -8.61 13.45
C SER A 484 -14.79 -9.04 12.84
N THR A 485 -14.82 -9.47 11.58
CA THR A 485 -16.06 -9.94 10.91
C THR A 485 -16.27 -11.46 11.05
N GLU A 486 -15.24 -12.29 10.90
CA GLU A 486 -15.38 -13.76 11.03
C GLU A 486 -15.42 -14.22 12.50
N GLN A 487 -14.71 -13.53 13.40
CA GLN A 487 -14.66 -13.89 14.83
C GLN A 487 -14.87 -12.67 15.76
N PRO A 488 -16.00 -11.94 15.64
CA PRO A 488 -16.34 -10.87 16.57
C PRO A 488 -16.41 -11.39 18.01
N ARG A 489 -16.03 -10.53 18.96
CA ARG A 489 -15.99 -10.80 20.40
C ARG A 489 -17.00 -9.97 21.19
N VAL A 490 -17.48 -8.85 20.62
CA VAL A 490 -18.59 -8.06 21.12
C VAL A 490 -19.79 -8.27 20.20
N HIS A 491 -20.94 -8.60 20.76
CA HIS A 491 -22.16 -8.86 20.00
C HIS A 491 -23.21 -7.76 20.23
N PRO A 492 -24.13 -7.54 19.27
CA PRO A 492 -25.31 -6.71 19.49
C PRO A 492 -26.11 -7.24 20.69
N GLY A 493 -26.63 -6.34 21.53
CA GLY A 493 -27.37 -6.70 22.74
C GLY A 493 -26.55 -7.21 23.93
N SER A 494 -25.24 -7.45 23.80
CA SER A 494 -24.38 -7.71 24.98
C SER A 494 -24.40 -6.52 25.95
N ALA A 495 -24.65 -6.76 27.23
CA ALA A 495 -24.67 -5.69 28.24
C ALA A 495 -23.23 -5.26 28.63
N PRO A 496 -22.98 -3.96 28.89
CA PRO A 496 -21.76 -3.53 29.55
C PRO A 496 -21.72 -4.06 30.99
N SER A 497 -20.56 -4.58 31.41
CA SER A 497 -20.40 -5.33 32.67
C SER A 497 -19.24 -4.82 33.53
N THR A 498 -18.88 -3.55 33.41
CA THR A 498 -17.70 -2.96 34.07
C THR A 498 -17.88 -1.46 34.28
N ASP A 499 -17.41 -0.92 35.41
CA ASP A 499 -17.27 0.53 35.58
C ASP A 499 -16.13 1.03 34.67
N ALA A 500 -16.52 1.68 33.58
CA ALA A 500 -15.64 2.26 32.59
C ALA A 500 -14.92 3.55 33.05
N GLY A 501 -15.44 4.25 34.06
CA GLY A 501 -14.96 5.59 34.42
C GLY A 501 -13.49 5.61 34.84
N GLN A 502 -13.05 4.58 35.57
CA GLN A 502 -11.65 4.40 35.99
C GLN A 502 -10.68 4.14 34.83
N PHE A 503 -11.18 3.76 33.65
CA PHE A 503 -10.37 3.37 32.48
C PHE A 503 -10.36 4.42 31.36
N VAL A 504 -11.13 5.50 31.50
CA VAL A 504 -11.30 6.57 30.50
C VAL A 504 -10.86 7.92 31.08
N GLU A 505 -9.64 8.35 30.75
CA GLU A 505 -9.13 9.68 31.11
C GLU A 505 -9.48 10.69 30.01
N ARG A 506 -10.21 11.77 30.32
CA ARG A 506 -10.42 12.87 29.37
C ARG A 506 -9.14 13.71 29.26
N LEU A 507 -8.67 13.93 28.04
CA LEU A 507 -7.47 14.68 27.73
C LEU A 507 -7.81 16.16 27.45
N ASP A 508 -8.03 16.92 28.51
CA ASP A 508 -8.27 18.37 28.43
C ASP A 508 -7.00 19.15 28.06
N PHE A 509 -7.18 20.24 27.30
CA PHE A 509 -6.11 21.14 26.89
C PHE A 509 -6.23 22.51 27.57
N LYS A 510 -5.13 22.98 28.15
CA LYS A 510 -4.94 24.37 28.57
C LYS A 510 -4.61 25.21 27.34
N VAL A 511 -5.49 26.12 26.96
CA VAL A 511 -5.35 26.98 25.78
C VAL A 511 -5.05 28.41 26.24
N ASN A 512 -4.14 29.08 25.53
CA ASN A 512 -3.91 30.52 25.61
C ASN A 512 -4.22 31.17 24.25
N ASP A 513 -4.22 32.50 24.18
CA ASP A 513 -4.59 33.25 22.97
C ASP A 513 -3.75 32.88 21.74
N SER A 514 -2.46 32.58 21.93
CA SER A 514 -1.56 32.14 20.86
C SER A 514 -1.95 30.78 20.28
N VAL A 515 -2.33 29.82 21.13
CA VAL A 515 -2.86 28.51 20.71
C VAL A 515 -4.25 28.67 20.06
N ALA A 516 -5.11 29.54 20.59
CA ALA A 516 -6.44 29.78 20.04
C ALA A 516 -6.38 30.39 18.63
N GLU A 517 -5.52 31.38 18.42
CA GLU A 517 -5.29 31.98 17.10
C GLU A 517 -4.63 30.99 16.14
N ALA A 518 -3.67 30.17 16.60
CA ALA A 518 -3.07 29.12 15.77
C ALA A 518 -4.11 28.05 15.33
N VAL A 519 -5.05 27.67 16.20
CA VAL A 519 -6.16 26.77 15.85
C VAL A 519 -7.06 27.41 14.78
N LYS A 520 -7.41 28.69 14.94
CA LYS A 520 -8.19 29.46 13.96
C LYS A 520 -7.48 29.53 12.60
N GLN A 521 -6.16 29.75 12.58
CA GLN A 521 -5.35 29.76 11.36
C GLN A 521 -5.30 28.38 10.69
N ALA A 522 -5.06 27.31 11.46
CA ALA A 522 -5.06 25.94 10.95
C ALA A 522 -6.43 25.53 10.36
N VAL A 523 -7.54 25.90 11.04
CA VAL A 523 -8.91 25.67 10.54
C VAL A 523 -9.19 26.44 9.25
N ASN A 524 -8.68 27.67 9.09
CA ASN A 524 -8.86 28.45 7.86
C ASN A 524 -8.03 27.87 6.70
N GLY A 525 -6.74 27.61 6.90
CA GLY A 525 -5.89 26.98 5.87
C GLY A 525 -6.38 25.57 5.46
N TYR A 526 -6.94 24.81 6.40
CA TYR A 526 -7.63 23.54 6.10
C TYR A 526 -8.85 23.76 5.19
N LYS A 527 -9.71 24.76 5.46
CA LYS A 527 -10.88 25.07 4.61
C LYS A 527 -10.46 25.49 3.20
N GLU A 528 -9.42 26.31 3.09
CA GLU A 528 -8.85 26.74 1.80
C GLU A 528 -8.29 25.55 1.00
N ALA A 529 -7.53 24.66 1.66
CA ALA A 529 -6.93 23.48 1.02
C ALA A 529 -7.96 22.40 0.62
N THR A 530 -9.06 22.27 1.38
CA THR A 530 -10.13 21.28 1.10
C THR A 530 -11.24 21.81 0.20
N GLY A 531 -11.51 23.12 0.19
CA GLY A 531 -12.64 23.71 -0.53
C GLY A 531 -12.53 23.62 -2.06
N SER A 532 -11.32 23.39 -2.60
CA SER A 532 -11.07 23.14 -4.02
C SER A 532 -11.02 21.64 -4.38
N LEU A 533 -10.96 20.74 -3.40
CA LEU A 533 -10.84 19.30 -3.65
C LEU A 533 -12.17 18.74 -4.17
N GLN A 534 -12.10 18.07 -5.31
CA GLN A 534 -13.18 17.25 -5.83
C GLN A 534 -12.79 15.77 -5.74
N LEU A 535 -13.73 14.91 -5.35
CA LEU A 535 -13.62 13.46 -5.48
C LEU A 535 -14.72 12.96 -6.42
N SER A 536 -14.42 11.96 -7.25
CA SER A 536 -15.45 11.20 -7.97
C SER A 536 -15.20 9.70 -7.97
N ALA A 537 -16.26 8.91 -7.75
CA ALA A 537 -16.20 7.47 -7.54
C ALA A 537 -16.82 6.68 -8.72
N LEU A 538 -16.00 5.86 -9.38
CA LEU A 538 -16.39 5.04 -10.52
C LEU A 538 -16.33 3.54 -10.17
N LYS A 539 -17.39 2.79 -10.48
CA LYS A 539 -17.40 1.31 -10.51
C LYS A 539 -17.85 0.82 -11.89
N HIS A 540 -16.98 0.15 -12.62
CA HIS A 540 -17.26 -0.35 -13.98
C HIS A 540 -17.76 -1.81 -13.93
N ALA A 541 -19.07 -1.98 -13.79
CA ALA A 541 -19.73 -3.28 -13.58
C ALA A 541 -19.39 -4.36 -14.63
N GLY A 542 -19.12 -3.98 -15.88
CA GLY A 542 -18.78 -4.92 -16.95
C GLY A 542 -17.33 -5.44 -16.95
N LEU A 543 -16.48 -4.99 -16.02
CA LEU A 543 -15.04 -5.29 -16.03
C LEU A 543 -14.59 -5.93 -14.71
N SER A 544 -14.26 -7.21 -14.75
CA SER A 544 -13.70 -7.95 -13.61
C SER A 544 -12.26 -8.38 -13.86
N ARG A 545 -11.50 -8.60 -12.77
CA ARG A 545 -10.13 -9.14 -12.81
C ARG A 545 -10.01 -10.39 -13.68
N ASP A 546 -11.00 -11.26 -13.61
CA ASP A 546 -10.94 -12.60 -14.19
C ASP A 546 -11.36 -12.57 -15.68
N LEU A 547 -12.19 -11.59 -16.09
CA LEU A 547 -12.39 -11.23 -17.50
C LEU A 547 -11.10 -10.70 -18.15
N ILE A 548 -10.37 -9.82 -17.46
CA ILE A 548 -9.10 -9.26 -18.00
C ILE A 548 -8.04 -10.37 -18.13
N LYS A 549 -7.87 -11.20 -17.09
CA LYS A 549 -6.91 -12.32 -17.08
C LYS A 549 -7.23 -13.39 -18.13
N SER A 550 -8.50 -13.77 -18.28
CA SER A 550 -8.91 -14.72 -19.34
C SER A 550 -8.77 -14.14 -20.75
N SER A 551 -8.74 -12.80 -20.86
CA SER A 551 -8.40 -12.07 -22.08
C SER A 551 -6.89 -11.89 -22.30
N GLY A 552 -6.03 -12.51 -21.46
CA GLY A 552 -4.57 -12.52 -21.62
C GLY A 552 -3.84 -11.23 -21.22
N LEU A 553 -4.53 -10.27 -20.59
CA LEU A 553 -3.96 -8.96 -20.22
C LEU A 553 -3.71 -8.85 -18.70
N SER A 554 -2.81 -7.93 -18.32
CA SER A 554 -2.63 -7.52 -16.92
C SER A 554 -3.76 -6.56 -16.49
N PRO A 555 -4.51 -6.85 -15.40
CA PRO A 555 -5.50 -5.91 -14.86
C PRO A 555 -4.94 -4.53 -14.52
N ASP A 556 -3.69 -4.50 -14.05
CA ASP A 556 -2.97 -3.29 -13.66
C ASP A 556 -2.62 -2.45 -14.90
N SER A 557 -2.14 -3.09 -15.97
CA SER A 557 -1.90 -2.40 -17.25
C SER A 557 -3.19 -1.92 -17.93
N VAL A 558 -4.31 -2.61 -17.75
CA VAL A 558 -5.62 -2.18 -18.27
C VAL A 558 -6.10 -0.94 -17.52
N ALA A 559 -5.94 -0.90 -16.18
CA ALA A 559 -6.18 0.29 -15.38
C ALA A 559 -5.32 1.47 -15.86
N GLN A 560 -4.00 1.29 -15.93
CA GLN A 560 -3.08 2.35 -16.35
C GLN A 560 -3.35 2.85 -17.78
N LEU A 561 -3.59 1.95 -18.74
CA LEU A 561 -3.95 2.34 -20.11
C LEU A 561 -5.26 3.14 -20.14
N SER A 562 -6.25 2.78 -19.32
CA SER A 562 -7.50 3.53 -19.21
C SER A 562 -7.28 4.95 -18.65
N PHE A 563 -6.35 5.14 -17.71
CA PHE A 563 -5.99 6.48 -17.21
C PHE A 563 -5.26 7.32 -18.25
N GLN A 564 -4.33 6.72 -19.02
CA GLN A 564 -3.67 7.42 -20.13
C GLN A 564 -4.68 7.86 -21.21
N LEU A 565 -5.65 7.01 -21.54
CA LEU A 565 -6.69 7.31 -22.51
C LEU A 565 -7.68 8.36 -21.98
N ALA A 566 -8.13 8.25 -20.72
CA ALA A 566 -8.99 9.23 -20.08
C ALA A 566 -8.37 10.63 -20.07
N TYR A 567 -7.08 10.72 -19.69
CA TYR A 567 -6.36 11.99 -19.70
C TYR A 567 -6.22 12.57 -21.11
N HIS A 568 -6.01 11.74 -22.13
CA HIS A 568 -5.94 12.21 -23.51
C HIS A 568 -7.30 12.67 -24.07
N LEU A 569 -8.40 11.98 -23.73
CA LEU A 569 -9.76 12.37 -24.13
C LEU A 569 -10.17 13.73 -23.53
N GLU A 570 -9.73 14.02 -22.30
CA GLU A 570 -10.06 15.27 -21.57
C GLU A 570 -9.06 16.42 -21.84
N HIS A 571 -7.75 16.13 -21.94
CA HIS A 571 -6.66 17.14 -22.00
C HIS A 571 -5.80 17.07 -23.28
N GLY A 572 -6.13 16.21 -24.26
CA GLY A 572 -5.47 16.12 -25.57
C GLY A 572 -3.98 15.72 -25.58
N THR A 573 -3.41 15.33 -24.43
CA THR A 573 -1.96 15.24 -24.20
C THR A 573 -1.57 13.98 -23.44
N THR A 574 -0.27 13.70 -23.29
CA THR A 574 0.25 12.55 -22.52
C THR A 574 0.82 13.04 -21.17
N PRO A 575 0.30 12.56 -20.02
CA PRO A 575 0.71 13.03 -18.70
C PRO A 575 1.98 12.37 -18.17
N ALA A 576 2.81 13.13 -17.46
CA ALA A 576 3.81 12.52 -16.57
C ALA A 576 3.07 11.72 -15.48
N THR A 577 3.32 10.42 -15.42
CA THR A 577 2.54 9.47 -14.62
C THR A 577 3.42 8.74 -13.60
N TYR A 578 2.92 8.61 -12.37
CA TYR A 578 3.49 7.83 -11.27
C TYR A 578 2.60 6.63 -10.95
N GLU A 579 3.21 5.46 -10.77
CA GLU A 579 2.59 4.27 -10.19
C GLU A 579 3.51 3.70 -9.11
N SER A 580 2.95 3.43 -7.93
CA SER A 580 3.73 2.97 -6.76
C SER A 580 4.03 1.47 -6.84
N CYS A 581 5.31 1.09 -6.79
CA CYS A 581 5.72 -0.31 -6.74
C CYS A 581 6.54 -0.59 -5.47
N SER A 582 6.27 -1.69 -4.77
CA SER A 582 7.00 -2.04 -3.54
C SER A 582 8.33 -2.72 -3.84
N THR A 583 9.40 -2.29 -3.17
CA THR A 583 10.71 -2.97 -3.15
C THR A 583 10.95 -3.74 -1.85
N SER A 584 9.89 -4.02 -1.08
CA SER A 584 9.96 -4.71 0.22
C SER A 584 10.50 -6.15 0.15
N ALA A 585 10.71 -6.74 -1.03
CA ALA A 585 11.46 -7.99 -1.16
C ALA A 585 12.96 -7.85 -0.76
N PHE A 586 13.44 -6.62 -0.55
CA PHE A 586 14.79 -6.30 -0.09
C PHE A 586 14.78 -5.65 1.31
N ARG A 587 15.88 -5.84 2.04
CA ARG A 587 16.15 -5.23 3.36
C ARG A 587 16.05 -3.72 3.30
N HIS A 588 15.20 -3.16 4.15
CA HIS A 588 14.80 -1.76 4.20
C HIS A 588 14.41 -1.22 2.82
N GLY A 589 13.78 -2.05 1.99
CA GLY A 589 13.12 -1.62 0.77
C GLY A 589 12.06 -0.58 1.08
N ARG A 590 11.88 0.38 0.16
CA ARG A 590 10.79 1.36 0.18
C ARG A 590 9.91 1.15 -1.06
N THR A 591 9.48 2.22 -1.72
CA THR A 591 8.88 2.15 -3.07
C THR A 591 9.92 2.41 -4.17
N GLU A 592 9.62 1.98 -5.39
CA GLU A 592 10.18 2.47 -6.65
C GLU A 592 9.01 2.90 -7.56
N THR A 593 9.25 3.80 -8.50
CA THR A 593 8.26 4.26 -9.47
C THR A 593 8.18 3.30 -10.66
N VAL A 594 6.97 2.86 -11.01
CA VAL A 594 6.66 2.45 -12.40
C VAL A 594 6.20 3.69 -13.17
N ARG A 595 6.57 3.75 -14.46
CA ARG A 595 6.22 4.82 -15.39
C ARG A 595 5.26 4.27 -16.47
N PRO A 596 3.93 4.34 -16.27
CA PRO A 596 2.97 3.75 -17.20
C PRO A 596 2.84 4.51 -18.52
N ALA A 597 3.13 5.83 -18.50
CA ALA A 597 3.24 6.64 -19.71
C ALA A 597 4.47 6.19 -20.52
N THR A 598 4.22 5.43 -21.59
CA THR A 598 5.23 4.82 -22.47
C THR A 598 4.87 5.07 -23.94
N MET A 599 5.81 4.83 -24.86
CA MET A 599 5.49 4.88 -26.30
C MET A 599 4.49 3.80 -26.74
N ALA A 600 4.39 2.67 -26.03
CA ALA A 600 3.36 1.67 -26.28
C ALA A 600 1.97 2.19 -25.89
N THR A 601 1.80 2.71 -24.68
CA THR A 601 0.53 3.31 -24.25
C THR A 601 0.16 4.52 -25.09
N LYS A 602 1.13 5.37 -25.46
CA LYS A 602 0.89 6.54 -26.31
C LYS A 602 0.29 6.15 -27.68
N ARG A 603 0.93 5.22 -28.41
CA ARG A 603 0.39 4.70 -29.68
C ARG A 603 -0.98 4.04 -29.52
N CYS A 604 -1.19 3.31 -28.43
CA CYS A 604 -2.47 2.67 -28.13
C CYS A 604 -3.58 3.70 -27.86
N VAL A 605 -3.26 4.77 -27.11
CA VAL A 605 -4.16 5.89 -26.82
C VAL A 605 -4.50 6.66 -28.08
N GLU A 606 -3.50 7.01 -28.90
CA GLU A 606 -3.68 7.68 -30.20
C GLU A 606 -4.60 6.86 -31.12
N ALA A 607 -4.34 5.55 -31.25
CA ALA A 607 -5.16 4.64 -32.06
C ALA A 607 -6.61 4.50 -31.54
N LEU A 608 -6.80 4.30 -30.23
CA LEU A 608 -8.13 4.18 -29.61
C LEU A 608 -8.90 5.51 -29.66
N SER A 609 -8.22 6.65 -29.59
CA SER A 609 -8.82 7.98 -29.69
C SER A 609 -9.32 8.26 -31.11
N ALA A 610 -8.51 7.92 -32.11
CA ALA A 610 -8.82 8.02 -33.55
C ALA A 610 -9.86 7.00 -34.07
N GLY A 611 -10.54 6.24 -33.19
CA GLY A 611 -11.60 5.31 -33.59
C GLY A 611 -11.11 4.04 -34.30
N THR A 612 -9.88 3.61 -34.06
CA THR A 612 -9.34 2.36 -34.62
C THR A 612 -10.22 1.17 -34.25
N SER A 613 -10.49 0.28 -35.20
CA SER A 613 -11.38 -0.87 -34.97
C SER A 613 -10.84 -1.81 -33.86
N PRO A 614 -11.71 -2.44 -33.06
CA PRO A 614 -11.31 -3.33 -31.96
C PRO A 614 -10.23 -4.35 -32.30
N GLN A 615 -10.33 -4.99 -33.46
CA GLN A 615 -9.37 -5.99 -33.96
C GLN A 615 -7.97 -5.41 -34.24
N ARG A 616 -7.89 -4.14 -34.65
CA ARG A 616 -6.61 -3.43 -34.88
C ARG A 616 -6.04 -2.82 -33.60
N ALA A 617 -6.90 -2.47 -32.63
CA ALA A 617 -6.47 -2.01 -31.32
C ALA A 617 -5.94 -3.16 -30.44
N ARG A 618 -6.51 -4.37 -30.55
CA ARG A 618 -6.18 -5.54 -29.71
C ARG A 618 -4.67 -5.82 -29.55
N PRO A 619 -3.81 -5.83 -30.59
CA PRO A 619 -2.36 -6.02 -30.42
C PRO A 619 -1.66 -4.89 -29.66
N LEU A 620 -2.20 -3.66 -29.70
CA LEU A 620 -1.65 -2.52 -28.96
C LEU A 620 -1.95 -2.64 -27.46
N LEU A 621 -3.11 -3.19 -27.08
CA LEU A 621 -3.41 -3.54 -25.67
C LEU A 621 -2.44 -4.61 -25.16
N GLU A 622 -2.09 -5.59 -26.00
CA GLU A 622 -1.12 -6.63 -25.67
C GLU A 622 0.30 -6.09 -25.51
N GLU A 623 0.74 -5.17 -26.38
CA GLU A 623 2.02 -4.47 -26.23
C GLU A 623 2.05 -3.66 -24.93
N CYS A 624 1.01 -2.89 -24.62
CA CYS A 624 0.90 -2.14 -23.37
C CYS A 624 1.02 -3.08 -22.16
N SER A 625 0.26 -4.18 -22.16
CA SER A 625 0.30 -5.19 -21.10
C SER A 625 1.67 -5.84 -20.95
N HIS A 626 2.39 -6.09 -22.04
CA HIS A 626 3.76 -6.61 -21.99
C HIS A 626 4.76 -5.59 -21.42
N VAL A 627 4.73 -4.35 -21.92
CA VAL A 627 5.65 -3.28 -21.50
C VAL A 627 5.42 -2.89 -20.04
N HIS A 628 4.17 -2.69 -19.62
CA HIS A 628 3.82 -2.42 -18.23
C HIS A 628 4.28 -3.56 -17.32
N SER A 629 3.91 -4.81 -17.63
CA SER A 629 4.33 -5.99 -16.85
C SER A 629 5.85 -6.21 -16.79
N LYS A 630 6.62 -5.66 -17.74
CA LYS A 630 8.09 -5.61 -17.68
C LYS A 630 8.55 -4.52 -16.70
N LEU A 631 8.02 -3.30 -16.82
CA LEU A 631 8.37 -2.18 -15.94
C LEU A 631 8.03 -2.47 -14.47
N THR A 632 6.88 -3.08 -14.16
CA THR A 632 6.52 -3.48 -12.78
C THR A 632 7.52 -4.48 -12.20
N LYS A 633 8.01 -5.45 -13.00
CA LYS A 633 9.05 -6.40 -12.57
C LYS A 633 10.40 -5.73 -12.36
N GLU A 634 10.77 -4.78 -13.22
CA GLU A 634 12.00 -4.02 -13.05
C GLU A 634 11.94 -3.12 -11.80
N ALA A 635 10.84 -2.40 -11.58
CA ALA A 635 10.64 -1.58 -10.39
C ALA A 635 10.67 -2.41 -9.09
N ALA A 636 9.93 -3.53 -9.04
CA ALA A 636 9.91 -4.43 -7.88
C ALA A 636 11.30 -5.03 -7.56
N MET A 637 12.15 -5.21 -8.57
CA MET A 637 13.54 -5.67 -8.44
C MET A 637 14.54 -4.52 -8.13
N GLY A 638 14.07 -3.31 -7.82
CA GLY A 638 14.91 -2.14 -7.57
C GLY A 638 15.70 -1.72 -8.81
N GLN A 639 15.13 -1.91 -10.02
CA GLN A 639 15.72 -1.57 -11.32
C GLN A 639 14.99 -0.41 -12.02
N GLY A 640 14.16 0.36 -11.32
CA GLY A 640 13.68 1.64 -11.82
C GLY A 640 14.81 2.67 -11.96
N PHE A 641 14.46 3.90 -12.32
CA PHE A 641 15.42 5.00 -12.44
C PHE A 641 15.14 6.14 -11.45
N ASP A 642 13.89 6.33 -11.01
CA ASP A 642 13.48 7.45 -10.19
C ASP A 642 14.19 7.47 -8.82
N ARG A 643 14.21 6.35 -8.06
CA ARG A 643 14.95 6.32 -6.78
C ARG A 643 16.45 6.45 -6.96
N HIS A 644 17.02 5.98 -8.07
CA HIS A 644 18.45 6.12 -8.33
C HIS A 644 18.81 7.58 -8.64
N LEU A 645 18.13 8.24 -9.58
CA LEU A 645 18.37 9.66 -9.91
C LEU A 645 18.10 10.58 -8.72
N PHE A 646 17.09 10.30 -7.91
CA PHE A 646 16.83 11.01 -6.65
C PHE A 646 18.02 10.91 -5.67
N ALA A 647 18.54 9.71 -5.44
CA ALA A 647 19.71 9.52 -4.57
C ALA A 647 20.98 10.18 -5.12
N LEU A 648 21.21 10.16 -6.43
CA LEU A 648 22.33 10.85 -7.07
C LEU A 648 22.21 12.38 -6.98
N ARG A 649 20.99 12.92 -7.11
CA ARG A 649 20.71 14.35 -6.93
C ARG A 649 21.01 14.79 -5.49
N LEU A 650 20.51 14.05 -4.49
CA LEU A 650 20.78 14.37 -3.08
C LEU A 650 22.27 14.30 -2.74
N LEU A 651 23.04 13.36 -3.33
CA LEU A 651 24.51 13.33 -3.19
C LEU A 651 25.21 14.53 -3.85
N ALA A 652 24.61 15.17 -4.86
CA ALA A 652 25.12 16.42 -5.43
C ALA A 652 24.81 17.62 -4.52
N GLU A 653 23.63 17.64 -3.90
CA GLU A 653 23.24 18.65 -2.90
C GLU A 653 24.11 18.55 -1.64
N GLU A 654 24.30 17.34 -1.09
CA GLU A 654 25.21 17.07 0.06
C GLU A 654 26.67 17.48 -0.20
N ARG A 655 27.12 17.47 -1.47
CA ARG A 655 28.48 17.88 -1.87
C ARG A 655 28.71 19.39 -1.84
N GLY A 656 27.66 20.22 -1.81
CA GLY A 656 27.77 21.68 -1.88
C GLY A 656 28.37 22.23 -3.18
N GLY A 657 28.39 21.43 -4.25
CA GLY A 657 28.90 21.82 -5.58
C GLY A 657 27.80 22.38 -6.49
N PRO A 658 28.14 22.77 -7.73
CA PRO A 658 27.13 23.09 -8.74
C PRO A 658 26.27 21.86 -9.04
N MET A 659 24.95 22.05 -9.11
CA MET A 659 24.00 20.99 -9.45
C MET A 659 24.25 20.48 -10.90
N PRO A 660 24.38 19.15 -11.11
CA PRO A 660 24.50 18.59 -12.46
C PRO A 660 23.33 19.01 -13.35
N ARG A 661 23.64 19.47 -14.56
CA ARG A 661 22.68 20.17 -15.46
C ARG A 661 21.42 19.35 -15.77
N LEU A 662 21.51 18.03 -15.78
CA LEU A 662 20.38 17.10 -15.92
C LEU A 662 19.26 17.36 -14.91
N PHE A 663 19.56 17.74 -13.67
CA PHE A 663 18.53 17.97 -12.64
C PHE A 663 17.86 19.35 -12.75
N GLY A 664 18.44 20.26 -13.55
CA GLY A 664 17.85 21.55 -13.92
C GLY A 664 17.21 21.56 -15.31
N ASP A 665 17.18 20.42 -16.00
CA ASP A 665 16.52 20.23 -17.30
C ASP A 665 15.00 20.45 -17.16
N PRO A 666 14.37 21.36 -17.94
CA PRO A 666 12.91 21.50 -17.96
C PRO A 666 12.18 20.18 -18.24
N CYS A 667 12.79 19.27 -19.01
CA CYS A 667 12.25 17.95 -19.29
C CYS A 667 12.33 17.01 -18.07
N PHE A 668 13.39 17.11 -17.25
CA PHE A 668 13.48 16.41 -15.97
C PHE A 668 12.44 16.94 -14.96
N VAL A 669 12.23 18.26 -14.90
CA VAL A 669 11.19 18.87 -14.07
C VAL A 669 9.80 18.38 -14.51
N LYS A 670 9.50 18.45 -15.81
CA LYS A 670 8.24 17.95 -16.41
C LYS A 670 8.01 16.46 -16.11
N ALA A 671 9.05 15.63 -16.16
CA ALA A 671 8.96 14.21 -15.84
C ALA A 671 8.70 13.91 -14.36
N ASN A 672 8.98 14.85 -13.45
CA ASN A 672 8.70 14.72 -12.00
C ASN A 672 7.43 15.48 -11.56
N HIS A 673 6.77 16.21 -12.46
CA HIS A 673 5.49 16.88 -12.22
C HIS A 673 4.33 15.92 -12.53
N PHE A 674 4.01 15.05 -11.58
CA PHE A 674 3.10 13.91 -11.80
C PHE A 674 1.61 14.31 -11.95
N CYS A 675 1.21 14.73 -13.15
CA CYS A 675 -0.19 15.02 -13.51
C CYS A 675 -1.14 13.84 -13.26
N LEU A 676 -0.64 12.59 -13.33
CA LEU A 676 -1.34 11.40 -12.85
C LEU A 676 -0.51 10.72 -11.75
N SER A 677 -1.01 10.69 -10.52
CA SER A 677 -0.45 9.89 -9.43
C SER A 677 -1.40 8.75 -9.10
N THR A 678 -0.91 7.52 -9.14
CA THR A 678 -1.75 6.31 -9.10
C THR A 678 -1.29 5.30 -8.06
N SER A 679 -2.23 4.63 -7.39
CA SER A 679 -1.94 3.55 -6.44
C SER A 679 -3.03 2.48 -6.44
N THR A 680 -2.59 1.22 -6.41
CA THR A 680 -3.41 0.02 -6.59
C THR A 680 -3.77 -0.65 -5.26
N LEU A 681 -5.06 -0.88 -5.04
CA LEU A 681 -5.65 -1.44 -3.83
C LEU A 681 -5.83 -2.95 -3.98
N HIS A 682 -5.19 -3.70 -3.08
CA HIS A 682 -5.12 -5.16 -3.11
C HIS A 682 -5.71 -5.79 -1.85
N GLY A 683 -6.39 -6.93 -2.00
CA GLY A 683 -7.09 -7.64 -0.91
C GLY A 683 -8.58 -7.82 -1.20
N THR A 684 -9.36 -8.07 -0.14
CA THR A 684 -10.82 -8.25 -0.20
C THR A 684 -11.57 -7.35 0.79
N ALA A 685 -10.87 -6.81 1.78
CA ALA A 685 -11.41 -6.03 2.89
C ALA A 685 -11.86 -4.60 2.53
N PHE A 686 -11.45 -4.06 1.36
CA PHE A 686 -11.70 -2.66 1.01
C PHE A 686 -13.01 -2.45 0.23
N SER A 687 -13.74 -1.39 0.58
CA SER A 687 -14.84 -0.80 -0.19
C SER A 687 -14.35 0.32 -1.12
N GLY A 688 -13.19 0.91 -0.80
CA GLY A 688 -12.53 1.96 -1.58
C GLY A 688 -11.28 2.48 -0.88
N GLY A 689 -10.73 3.58 -1.36
CA GLY A 689 -9.55 4.24 -0.77
C GLY A 689 -8.91 5.22 -1.75
N GLY A 690 -8.10 6.15 -1.25
CA GLY A 690 -7.47 7.16 -2.09
C GLY A 690 -6.69 8.23 -1.33
N PHE A 691 -6.28 9.24 -2.09
CA PHE A 691 -5.39 10.34 -1.72
C PHE A 691 -5.69 11.54 -2.64
N ALA A 692 -5.30 12.75 -2.24
CA ALA A 692 -5.46 13.94 -3.09
C ALA A 692 -4.35 14.03 -4.16
N PRO A 693 -4.47 14.91 -5.17
CA PRO A 693 -3.41 15.10 -6.16
C PRO A 693 -2.10 15.57 -5.53
N VAL A 694 -0.97 15.04 -6.03
CA VAL A 694 0.39 15.42 -5.56
C VAL A 694 0.89 16.75 -6.14
N VAL A 695 0.25 17.23 -7.21
CA VAL A 695 0.45 18.55 -7.84
C VAL A 695 -0.91 19.23 -8.07
N PRO A 696 -1.01 20.57 -8.06
CA PRO A 696 -2.30 21.28 -8.12
C PRO A 696 -3.13 21.00 -9.38
N ASP A 697 -2.48 20.80 -10.52
CA ASP A 697 -3.10 20.48 -11.81
C ASP A 697 -3.01 18.98 -12.15
N GLY A 698 -2.99 18.11 -11.13
CA GLY A 698 -2.94 16.66 -11.30
C GLY A 698 -4.20 15.95 -10.80
N TYR A 699 -4.17 14.62 -10.93
CA TYR A 699 -5.16 13.70 -10.36
C TYR A 699 -4.50 12.71 -9.40
N GLY A 700 -5.19 12.38 -8.31
CA GLY A 700 -4.89 11.21 -7.48
C GLY A 700 -5.87 10.08 -7.82
N LEU A 701 -5.35 8.91 -8.22
CA LEU A 701 -6.17 7.76 -8.63
C LEU A 701 -5.91 6.57 -7.71
N GLY A 702 -6.84 6.32 -6.79
CA GLY A 702 -6.91 5.09 -6.00
C GLY A 702 -7.78 4.07 -6.72
N TYR A 703 -7.23 2.94 -7.16
CA TYR A 703 -7.96 1.98 -7.99
C TYR A 703 -7.81 0.53 -7.52
N GLY A 704 -8.76 -0.34 -7.85
CA GLY A 704 -8.70 -1.75 -7.46
C GLY A 704 -9.90 -2.56 -7.92
N MET A 705 -10.09 -3.73 -7.30
CA MET A 705 -11.23 -4.63 -7.56
C MET A 705 -12.26 -4.53 -6.44
N VAL A 706 -13.14 -3.53 -6.53
CA VAL A 706 -14.21 -3.27 -5.57
C VAL A 706 -15.43 -4.12 -5.94
N ASP A 707 -15.91 -4.92 -5.00
CA ASP A 707 -17.10 -5.79 -5.15
C ASP A 707 -17.06 -6.71 -6.40
N GLY A 708 -15.86 -7.11 -6.82
CA GLY A 708 -15.61 -7.96 -8.00
C GLY A 708 -15.49 -7.19 -9.32
N CYS A 709 -15.79 -5.90 -9.31
CA CYS A 709 -15.72 -4.99 -10.46
C CYS A 709 -14.47 -4.10 -10.37
N PHE A 710 -14.01 -3.56 -11.50
CA PHE A 710 -12.98 -2.53 -11.51
C PHE A 710 -13.55 -1.22 -10.93
N GLY A 711 -12.90 -0.67 -9.90
CA GLY A 711 -13.31 0.54 -9.21
C GLY A 711 -12.17 1.55 -9.08
N VAL A 712 -12.50 2.84 -9.17
CA VAL A 712 -11.55 3.96 -9.13
C VAL A 712 -12.15 5.12 -8.35
N LEU A 713 -11.43 5.62 -7.35
CA LEU A 713 -11.66 6.93 -6.75
C LEU A 713 -10.69 7.92 -7.38
N THR A 714 -11.24 8.91 -8.08
CA THR A 714 -10.51 10.02 -8.70
C THR A 714 -10.54 11.22 -7.75
N SER A 715 -9.41 11.88 -7.55
CA SER A 715 -9.31 13.17 -6.87
C SER A 715 -8.72 14.24 -7.80
N ALA A 716 -9.18 15.48 -7.68
CA ALA A 716 -8.75 16.64 -8.46
C ALA A 716 -8.85 17.93 -7.63
N TYR A 717 -8.12 18.99 -8.02
CA TYR A 717 -8.32 20.34 -7.47
C TYR A 717 -8.92 21.29 -8.50
N ALA A 718 -10.07 21.87 -8.18
CA ALA A 718 -10.67 22.94 -8.95
C ALA A 718 -9.91 24.28 -8.74
N PRO A 719 -9.85 25.17 -9.74
CA PRO A 719 -10.36 25.03 -11.10
C PRO A 719 -9.37 24.35 -12.07
N HIS A 720 -8.22 23.86 -11.58
CA HIS A 720 -7.16 23.33 -12.43
C HIS A 720 -7.53 22.02 -13.15
N ARG A 721 -8.28 21.14 -12.46
CA ARG A 721 -8.79 19.87 -12.97
C ARG A 721 -10.20 19.62 -12.43
N ASP A 722 -10.94 18.78 -13.15
CA ASP A 722 -12.30 18.34 -12.82
C ASP A 722 -12.32 16.81 -12.65
N ALA A 723 -12.77 16.33 -11.48
CA ALA A 723 -12.80 14.90 -11.16
C ALA A 723 -13.92 14.15 -11.89
N SER A 724 -15.09 14.78 -12.06
CA SER A 724 -16.28 14.17 -12.64
C SER A 724 -16.19 14.07 -14.16
N ARG A 725 -15.58 15.08 -14.81
CA ARG A 725 -15.22 15.01 -16.23
C ARG A 725 -14.17 13.94 -16.50
N PHE A 726 -13.14 13.83 -15.65
CA PHE A 726 -12.16 12.75 -15.77
C PHE A 726 -12.79 11.37 -15.56
N ALA A 727 -13.69 11.20 -14.58
CA ALA A 727 -14.44 9.95 -14.38
C ALA A 727 -15.34 9.60 -15.58
N SER A 728 -15.90 10.61 -16.26
CA SER A 728 -16.66 10.44 -17.51
C SER A 728 -15.76 9.97 -18.66
N ALA A 729 -14.63 10.65 -18.89
CA ALA A 729 -13.63 10.25 -19.88
C ALA A 729 -13.02 8.87 -19.59
N LEU A 730 -12.88 8.51 -18.31
CA LEU A 730 -12.44 7.18 -17.86
C LEU A 730 -13.48 6.10 -18.11
N THR A 731 -14.77 6.42 -17.95
CA THR A 731 -15.87 5.51 -18.32
C THR A 731 -15.84 5.23 -19.82
N GLU A 732 -15.62 6.25 -20.66
CA GLU A 732 -15.45 6.06 -22.10
C GLU A 732 -14.17 5.25 -22.43
N ALA A 733 -13.04 5.58 -21.81
CA ALA A 733 -11.78 4.88 -22.00
C ALA A 733 -11.89 3.38 -21.69
N LEU A 734 -12.53 3.03 -20.56
CA LEU A 734 -12.79 1.65 -20.17
C LEU A 734 -13.72 0.94 -21.17
N ASN A 735 -14.78 1.60 -21.66
CA ASN A 735 -15.66 1.03 -22.69
C ASN A 735 -14.90 0.75 -24.01
N ARG A 736 -14.09 1.71 -24.49
CA ARG A 736 -13.25 1.54 -25.70
C ARG A 736 -12.26 0.38 -25.53
N ILE A 737 -11.62 0.26 -24.36
CA ILE A 737 -10.68 -0.82 -24.03
C ILE A 737 -11.39 -2.17 -23.90
N CYS A 738 -12.58 -2.24 -23.28
CA CYS A 738 -13.37 -3.46 -23.18
C CYS A 738 -13.78 -3.99 -24.57
N ALA A 739 -14.18 -3.11 -25.49
CA ALA A 739 -14.49 -3.50 -26.87
C ALA A 739 -13.26 -4.06 -27.60
N ALA A 740 -12.09 -3.41 -27.48
CA ALA A 740 -10.83 -3.90 -28.05
C ALA A 740 -10.33 -5.20 -27.40
N MET A 741 -10.55 -5.38 -26.09
CA MET A 741 -10.18 -6.59 -25.35
C MET A 741 -11.02 -7.81 -25.77
N ALA A 742 -12.30 -7.60 -26.09
CA ALA A 742 -13.24 -8.65 -26.51
C ALA A 742 -13.08 -9.07 -27.99
N ALA A 743 -12.33 -8.32 -28.79
CA ALA A 743 -12.03 -8.69 -30.17
C ALA A 743 -11.10 -9.92 -30.22
N ARG A 744 -11.45 -10.87 -31.09
CA ARG A 744 -10.67 -12.07 -31.45
C ARG A 744 -10.38 -12.07 -32.94
#